data_AF-A0A1M2W1H0-F1
#
_entry.id   AF-A0A1M2W1H0-F1
#
_cell.length_a   1.000
_cell.length_b   1.000
_cell.length_c   1.000
_cell.angle_alpha   90.00
_cell.angle_beta   90.00
_cell.angle_gamma   90.00
#
_symmetry.space_group_name_H-M   'P 1'
#
loop_
_entity.id
_entity.type
_entity.pdbx_description
1 polymer ?
#
loop_
_entity_poly.entity_id
_entity_poly.type
_entity_poly.pdbx_seq_one_letter_code
_entity_poly.pdbx_strand_id
1 'polypeptide(L)'
;MPLILELLCDVPYDLYPGRCVGFEEYITLKEQICYDYRHPPDYRQLYIEGQRSVRENFPGRLKYGIRVDDGPLMLEYCLRALSVCHPLMTKDVDPLSVCHRLAGGDQEPPETDEERANFRLPEIRNLTTRLRLQGLACYAHMKFWADERTPDSYMHLVDSSSPMFDACFAADICVGLGFIPPITLRIAGWMSTTKARFAADARAADKFKDLHYLWATHANYLSRLQLKEDSRLKKVAKAPHLYRCANDGCEIRATNRSALRRCGGGCPPERKPHYCSDLCQRQHWIIHREFCKSGIINDHTDIIDDDGNPDWVDVDEFKLPAIVNDKNPWEREWPLFAEFEGPEIFVDIPNDSPFRKGEIVRIKTRTLSPECLKAYRSLWAPVKNSAKSKMRKHVEKLMVDPPYNMGFFPEDVMDLIRGAELKPWYLSGVAVLGRSCEEAALSHLEPLFNSTCPPHIDPGTFEGLQLKAYSLAAYVHYRRFLASPEAIRDAQRLSNVEQVRPRDPLDDILRAADRANIAANMGFVSSAVVLAGSAFYCLVKQLGFNLGDLPCFQPLWGALEEYMRKLESVRLSVPLPHSAPGICAARHCGEKTLDDSGTRRVNCLRDDADSGFYCSVECQDEGWLQHQQGETVTIPHRPYCQVALPTSFNRQRLTDARQRLRDMIARGEFGQLR
;
A
#
# COMPACT_ATOMS: atom_id res chain seq x y z
N MET A 1 -14.47 17.16 -28.57
CA MET A 1 -14.28 16.77 -27.15
C MET A 1 -12.80 16.73 -26.83
N PRO A 2 -12.39 17.07 -25.61
CA PRO A 2 -11.01 16.89 -25.17
C PRO A 2 -10.63 15.40 -25.25
N LEU A 3 -9.39 15.11 -25.65
CA LEU A 3 -8.82 13.77 -25.53
C LEU A 3 -8.65 13.46 -24.04
N ILE A 4 -9.11 12.30 -23.58
CA ILE A 4 -8.99 11.91 -22.16
C ILE A 4 -8.00 10.75 -22.05
N LEU A 5 -6.88 10.99 -21.37
CA LEU A 5 -5.95 9.95 -20.95
C LEU A 5 -6.38 9.44 -19.59
N GLU A 6 -6.89 8.21 -19.54
CA GLU A 6 -7.30 7.59 -18.27
C GLU A 6 -6.11 6.85 -17.65
N LEU A 7 -5.80 7.20 -16.40
CA LEU A 7 -4.84 6.52 -15.53
C LEU A 7 -5.61 5.90 -14.36
N LEU A 8 -5.44 4.60 -14.15
CA LEU A 8 -6.02 3.89 -13.02
C LEU A 8 -4.94 3.68 -11.95
N CYS A 9 -5.21 4.09 -10.73
CA CYS A 9 -4.29 4.01 -9.60
C CYS A 9 -4.99 3.30 -8.44
N ASP A 10 -5.02 1.97 -8.50
CA ASP A 10 -5.59 1.12 -7.45
C ASP A 10 -4.45 0.39 -6.73
N VAL A 11 -4.07 0.95 -5.59
CA VAL A 11 -3.00 0.46 -4.71
C VAL A 11 -3.63 -0.06 -3.41
N PRO A 12 -3.68 -1.38 -3.16
CA PRO A 12 -4.26 -1.93 -1.94
C PRO A 12 -3.40 -1.53 -0.73
N TYR A 13 -3.97 -0.72 0.18
CA TYR A 13 -3.21 -0.12 1.29
C TYR A 13 -2.57 -1.15 2.22
N ASP A 14 -3.21 -2.32 2.40
CA ASP A 14 -2.72 -3.42 3.24
C ASP A 14 -1.57 -4.22 2.60
N LEU A 15 -1.36 -4.01 1.29
CA LEU A 15 -0.27 -4.62 0.52
C LEU A 15 0.84 -3.62 0.18
N TYR A 16 0.69 -2.35 0.58
CA TYR A 16 1.61 -1.25 0.33
C TYR A 16 2.42 -0.85 1.59
N PRO A 17 3.71 -0.44 1.45
CA PRO A 17 4.50 -0.53 0.22
C PRO A 17 4.80 -1.99 -0.12
N GLY A 18 5.08 -2.24 -1.39
CA GLY A 18 5.73 -3.47 -1.80
C GLY A 18 6.93 -3.78 -0.90
N ARG A 19 7.08 -5.04 -0.49
CA ARG A 19 8.12 -5.47 0.48
C ARG A 19 9.57 -5.32 -0.03
N CYS A 20 9.78 -4.75 -1.22
CA CYS A 20 11.09 -4.46 -1.78
C CYS A 20 11.06 -3.22 -2.70
N VAL A 21 12.22 -2.59 -2.87
CA VAL A 21 12.44 -1.47 -3.83
C VAL A 21 12.06 -1.93 -5.24
N GLY A 22 11.44 -1.04 -6.02
CA GLY A 22 11.05 -1.29 -7.42
C GLY A 22 9.78 -2.13 -7.60
N PHE A 23 9.09 -2.48 -6.51
CA PHE A 23 7.92 -3.36 -6.57
C PHE A 23 6.72 -2.71 -7.25
N GLU A 24 6.49 -1.41 -7.03
CA GLU A 24 5.35 -0.71 -7.63
C GLU A 24 5.53 -0.55 -9.14
N GLU A 25 6.75 -0.27 -9.58
CA GLU A 25 7.14 -0.29 -10.98
C GLU A 25 6.99 -1.69 -11.58
N TYR A 26 7.32 -2.74 -10.82
CA TYR A 26 7.14 -4.13 -11.26
C TYR A 26 5.66 -4.49 -11.46
N ILE A 27 4.78 -4.09 -10.56
CA ILE A 27 3.33 -4.27 -10.70
C ILE A 27 2.81 -3.51 -11.91
N THR A 28 3.25 -2.26 -12.08
CA THR A 28 2.90 -1.44 -13.25
C THR A 28 3.36 -2.10 -14.55
N LEU A 29 4.60 -2.59 -14.61
CA LEU A 29 5.11 -3.30 -15.79
C LEU A 29 4.31 -4.59 -16.07
N LYS A 30 3.97 -5.36 -15.03
CA LYS A 30 3.11 -6.53 -15.17
C LYS A 30 1.76 -6.17 -15.79
N GLU A 31 1.10 -5.12 -15.30
CA GLU A 31 -0.15 -4.64 -15.88
C GLU A 31 0.03 -4.27 -17.36
N GLN A 32 1.06 -3.47 -17.65
CA GLN A 32 1.30 -2.90 -18.98
C GLN A 32 1.72 -3.93 -20.03
N ILE A 33 2.36 -5.03 -19.63
CA ILE A 33 2.96 -6.03 -20.53
C ILE A 33 2.17 -7.35 -20.55
N CYS A 34 1.64 -7.79 -19.41
CA CYS A 34 1.13 -9.15 -19.26
C CYS A 34 -0.39 -9.30 -19.48
N TYR A 35 -1.11 -8.18 -19.49
CA TYR A 35 -2.58 -8.15 -19.56
C TYR A 35 -3.05 -7.49 -20.84
N ASP A 36 -4.23 -7.90 -21.31
CA ASP A 36 -4.90 -7.26 -22.43
C ASP A 36 -5.76 -6.10 -21.89
N TYR A 37 -5.69 -4.92 -22.48
CA TYR A 37 -6.42 -3.74 -21.97
C TYR A 37 -7.95 -3.94 -21.91
N ARG A 38 -8.49 -4.87 -22.70
CA ARG A 38 -9.92 -5.21 -22.70
C ARG A 38 -10.32 -6.01 -21.46
N HIS A 39 -9.36 -6.64 -20.81
CA HIS A 39 -9.52 -7.49 -19.62
C HIS A 39 -8.48 -7.08 -18.56
N PRO A 40 -8.60 -5.87 -17.98
CA PRO A 40 -7.66 -5.41 -16.97
C PRO A 40 -7.66 -6.37 -15.77
N PRO A 41 -6.51 -6.55 -15.09
CA PRO A 41 -6.43 -7.40 -13.91
C PRO A 41 -7.25 -6.83 -12.76
N ASP A 42 -7.65 -7.70 -11.83
CA ASP A 42 -7.95 -7.27 -10.47
C ASP A 42 -6.65 -6.82 -9.80
N TYR A 43 -6.54 -5.55 -9.42
CA TYR A 43 -5.28 -5.00 -8.89
C TYR A 43 -4.89 -5.67 -7.58
N ARG A 44 -5.86 -5.95 -6.70
CA ARG A 44 -5.56 -6.65 -5.45
C ARG A 44 -4.94 -8.02 -5.71
N GLN A 45 -5.53 -8.80 -6.61
CA GLN A 45 -4.95 -10.07 -7.05
C GLN A 45 -3.57 -9.87 -7.70
N LEU A 46 -3.39 -8.84 -8.53
CA LEU A 46 -2.11 -8.54 -9.16
C LEU A 46 -1.00 -8.27 -8.14
N TYR A 47 -1.30 -7.52 -7.06
CA TYR A 47 -0.37 -7.29 -5.95
C TYR A 47 -0.03 -8.58 -5.22
N ILE A 48 -1.04 -9.41 -4.88
CA ILE A 48 -0.84 -10.69 -4.20
C ILE A 48 0.05 -11.62 -5.04
N GLU A 49 -0.23 -11.73 -6.34
CA GLU A 49 0.55 -12.53 -7.29
C GLU A 49 1.95 -11.95 -7.50
N GLY A 50 2.10 -10.63 -7.53
CA GLY A 50 3.40 -9.97 -7.60
C GLY A 50 4.26 -10.28 -6.38
N GLN A 51 3.73 -10.11 -5.16
CA GLN A 51 4.45 -10.43 -3.92
C GLN A 51 4.83 -11.92 -3.87
N ARG A 52 3.90 -12.80 -4.28
CA ARG A 52 4.17 -14.24 -4.38
C ARG A 52 5.29 -14.53 -5.37
N SER A 53 5.24 -13.93 -6.56
CA SER A 53 6.24 -14.11 -7.62
C SER A 53 7.63 -13.68 -7.16
N VAL A 54 7.75 -12.50 -6.55
CA VAL A 54 9.04 -12.01 -6.03
C VAL A 54 9.61 -12.94 -4.97
N ARG A 55 8.76 -13.50 -4.08
CA ARG A 55 9.16 -14.46 -3.04
C ARG A 55 9.60 -15.80 -3.61
N GLU A 56 8.86 -16.34 -4.57
CA GLU A 56 9.09 -17.70 -5.12
C GLU A 56 10.19 -17.73 -6.19
N ASN A 57 10.41 -16.61 -6.88
CA ASN A 57 11.39 -16.45 -7.94
C ASN A 57 12.59 -15.63 -7.47
N PHE A 58 13.26 -16.10 -6.42
CA PHE A 58 14.47 -15.47 -5.91
C PHE A 58 15.59 -15.38 -6.99
N PRO A 59 16.58 -14.48 -6.86
CA PRO A 59 17.62 -14.24 -7.86
C PRO A 59 18.29 -15.47 -8.47
N GLY A 60 18.67 -16.44 -7.64
CA GLY A 60 19.30 -17.69 -8.09
C GLY A 60 18.38 -18.52 -9.00
N ARG A 61 17.07 -18.52 -8.74
CA ARG A 61 16.08 -19.20 -9.58
C ARG A 61 15.90 -18.52 -10.92
N LEU A 62 15.86 -17.19 -10.96
CA LEU A 62 15.80 -16.44 -12.22
C LEU A 62 17.06 -16.67 -13.08
N LYS A 63 18.25 -16.62 -12.48
CA LYS A 63 19.52 -16.95 -13.16
C LYS A 63 19.53 -18.39 -13.67
N TYR A 64 19.00 -19.34 -12.90
CA TYR A 64 18.83 -20.71 -13.37
C TYR A 64 17.86 -20.79 -14.55
N GLY A 65 16.70 -20.12 -14.46
CA GLY A 65 15.69 -20.05 -15.52
C GLY A 65 16.25 -19.55 -16.85
N ILE A 66 17.05 -18.48 -16.83
CA ILE A 66 17.73 -17.97 -18.03
C ILE A 66 18.70 -19.02 -18.61
N ARG A 67 19.48 -19.73 -17.76
CA ARG A 67 20.44 -20.73 -18.23
C ARG A 67 19.79 -21.96 -18.87
N VAL A 68 18.57 -22.30 -18.46
CA VAL A 68 17.84 -23.47 -18.96
C VAL A 68 16.71 -23.10 -19.92
N ASP A 69 16.69 -21.84 -20.36
CA ASP A 69 15.67 -21.27 -21.24
C ASP A 69 14.23 -21.54 -20.77
N ASP A 70 13.97 -21.35 -19.47
CA ASP A 70 12.62 -21.40 -18.92
C ASP A 70 11.89 -20.08 -19.17
N GLY A 71 10.94 -20.10 -20.11
CA GLY A 71 10.25 -18.91 -20.58
C GLY A 71 9.64 -18.05 -19.45
N PRO A 72 8.82 -18.63 -18.54
CA PRO A 72 8.22 -17.86 -17.45
C PRO A 72 9.25 -17.15 -16.56
N LEU A 73 10.36 -17.82 -16.22
CA LEU A 73 11.44 -17.23 -15.42
C LEU A 73 12.24 -16.18 -16.20
N MET A 74 12.41 -16.35 -17.52
CA MET A 74 13.01 -15.34 -18.39
C MET A 74 12.16 -14.07 -18.46
N LEU A 75 10.83 -14.18 -18.59
CA LEU A 75 9.96 -13.00 -18.60
C LEU A 75 9.98 -12.30 -17.24
N GLU A 76 9.88 -13.06 -16.15
CA GLU A 76 9.96 -12.52 -14.79
C GLU A 76 11.30 -11.81 -14.54
N TYR A 77 12.41 -12.35 -15.07
CA TYR A 77 13.72 -11.69 -15.05
C TYR A 77 13.66 -10.31 -15.72
N CYS A 78 13.10 -10.22 -16.93
CA CYS A 78 13.01 -8.97 -17.69
C CYS A 78 12.20 -7.91 -16.95
N LEU A 79 11.01 -8.29 -16.43
CA LEU A 79 10.14 -7.38 -15.68
C LEU A 79 10.84 -6.81 -14.45
N ARG A 80 11.57 -7.65 -13.70
CA ARG A 80 12.27 -7.23 -12.48
C ARG A 80 13.55 -6.44 -12.75
N ALA A 81 14.25 -6.74 -13.84
CA ALA A 81 15.40 -5.96 -14.28
C ALA A 81 14.97 -4.53 -14.65
N LEU A 82 13.86 -4.39 -15.38
CA LEU A 82 13.33 -3.10 -15.80
C LEU A 82 12.79 -2.25 -14.64
N SER A 83 12.11 -2.88 -13.69
CA SER A 83 11.55 -2.18 -12.53
C SER A 83 12.55 -1.98 -11.40
N VAL A 84 13.77 -2.52 -11.52
CA VAL A 84 14.74 -2.59 -10.42
C VAL A 84 14.14 -3.33 -9.19
N CYS A 85 13.20 -4.24 -9.41
CA CYS A 85 12.52 -4.97 -8.33
C CYS A 85 13.42 -6.10 -7.81
N HIS A 86 14.08 -5.83 -6.67
CA HIS A 86 15.09 -6.70 -6.08
C HIS A 86 16.16 -7.04 -7.13
N PRO A 87 16.96 -6.03 -7.51
CA PRO A 87 17.76 -6.03 -8.72
C PRO A 87 18.77 -7.17 -8.70
N LEU A 88 18.82 -7.89 -9.81
CA LEU A 88 19.77 -8.96 -10.00
C LEU A 88 21.13 -8.33 -10.29
N MET A 89 22.09 -8.53 -9.39
CA MET A 89 23.42 -7.92 -9.47
C MET A 89 24.28 -8.40 -10.66
N THR A 90 23.76 -9.27 -11.54
CA THR A 90 24.52 -9.78 -12.68
C THR A 90 24.40 -8.80 -13.85
N LYS A 91 25.46 -8.02 -14.08
CA LYS A 91 25.61 -7.15 -15.27
C LYS A 91 25.71 -7.94 -16.59
N ASP A 92 25.84 -9.27 -16.51
CA ASP A 92 26.20 -10.13 -17.64
C ASP A 92 25.03 -10.51 -18.55
N VAL A 93 23.79 -10.25 -18.16
CA VAL A 93 22.60 -10.60 -18.96
C VAL A 93 21.84 -9.33 -19.27
N ASP A 94 21.68 -9.03 -20.56
CA ASP A 94 20.89 -7.90 -21.03
C ASP A 94 19.41 -8.29 -21.14
N PRO A 95 18.48 -7.69 -20.36
CA PRO A 95 17.06 -7.99 -20.46
C PRO A 95 16.50 -7.78 -21.88
N LEU A 96 17.09 -6.91 -22.71
CA LEU A 96 16.61 -6.66 -24.07
C LEU A 96 16.80 -7.90 -24.94
N SER A 97 17.98 -8.52 -24.88
CA SER A 97 18.27 -9.78 -25.55
C SER A 97 17.34 -10.91 -25.09
N VAL A 98 17.06 -11.01 -23.80
CA VAL A 98 16.15 -12.02 -23.25
C VAL A 98 14.72 -11.81 -23.77
N CYS A 99 14.22 -10.57 -23.81
CA CYS A 99 12.90 -10.27 -24.38
C CYS A 99 12.84 -10.57 -25.89
N HIS A 100 13.87 -10.18 -26.64
CA HIS A 100 13.97 -10.44 -28.07
C HIS A 100 13.94 -11.94 -28.36
N ARG A 101 14.68 -12.73 -27.57
CA ARG A 101 14.66 -14.19 -27.62
C ARG A 101 13.29 -14.78 -27.31
N LEU A 102 12.62 -14.31 -26.25
CA LEU A 102 11.25 -14.74 -25.90
C LEU A 102 10.24 -14.43 -27.00
N ALA A 103 10.43 -13.32 -27.70
CA ALA A 103 9.62 -12.92 -28.86
C ALA A 103 9.93 -13.75 -30.12
N GLY A 104 11.03 -14.52 -30.12
CA GLY A 104 11.50 -15.30 -31.27
C GLY A 104 12.34 -14.51 -32.27
N GLY A 105 12.86 -13.34 -31.87
CA GLY A 105 13.61 -12.44 -32.75
C GLY A 105 15.07 -12.81 -32.99
N ASP A 106 15.70 -13.63 -32.13
CA ASP A 106 17.13 -13.99 -32.24
C ASP A 106 17.47 -14.86 -33.46
N GLN A 107 16.50 -15.21 -34.28
CA GLN A 107 16.73 -16.00 -35.49
C GLN A 107 16.70 -15.10 -36.70
N GLU A 108 17.81 -15.07 -37.44
CA GLU A 108 17.82 -14.51 -38.78
C GLU A 108 16.72 -15.21 -39.60
N PRO A 109 15.90 -14.46 -40.33
CA PRO A 109 14.88 -15.05 -41.17
C PRO A 109 15.58 -15.97 -42.19
N PRO A 110 15.05 -17.19 -42.42
CA PRO A 110 15.66 -18.12 -43.36
C PRO A 110 15.69 -17.51 -44.77
N GLU A 111 16.88 -17.38 -45.35
CA GLU A 111 17.09 -16.78 -46.66
C GLU A 111 16.71 -17.77 -47.77
N THR A 112 16.93 -19.07 -47.53
CA THR A 112 16.66 -20.15 -48.49
C THR A 112 15.41 -20.96 -48.13
N ASP A 113 14.78 -21.58 -49.13
CA ASP A 113 13.63 -22.46 -48.89
C ASP A 113 14.00 -23.70 -48.05
N GLU A 114 15.25 -24.16 -48.13
CA GLU A 114 15.78 -25.24 -47.28
C GLU A 114 15.92 -24.82 -45.82
N GLU A 115 16.45 -23.62 -45.56
CA GLU A 115 16.46 -23.04 -44.20
C GLU A 115 15.05 -22.83 -43.69
N ARG A 116 14.11 -22.42 -44.56
CA ARG A 116 12.71 -22.22 -44.21
C ARG A 116 12.02 -23.54 -43.86
N ALA A 117 12.36 -24.63 -44.53
CA ALA A 117 11.91 -25.98 -44.22
C ALA A 117 12.53 -26.54 -42.92
N ASN A 118 13.75 -26.13 -42.60
CA ASN A 118 14.48 -26.54 -41.39
C ASN A 118 14.35 -25.55 -40.22
N PHE A 119 13.65 -24.44 -40.40
CA PHE A 119 13.54 -23.38 -39.42
C PHE A 119 12.83 -23.88 -38.16
N ARG A 120 13.59 -23.93 -37.05
CA ARG A 120 13.07 -24.28 -35.74
C ARG A 120 13.25 -23.11 -34.81
N LEU A 121 12.15 -22.61 -34.27
CA LEU A 121 12.17 -21.61 -33.21
C LEU A 121 13.03 -22.10 -32.03
N PRO A 122 13.71 -21.20 -31.29
CA PRO A 122 14.52 -21.59 -30.16
C PRO A 122 13.69 -22.45 -29.19
N GLU A 123 14.25 -23.58 -28.74
CA GLU A 123 13.60 -24.48 -27.80
C GLU A 123 13.58 -23.87 -26.39
N ILE A 124 12.74 -22.87 -26.19
CA ILE A 124 12.47 -22.28 -24.89
C ILE A 124 11.44 -23.15 -24.18
N ARG A 125 11.82 -23.67 -23.00
CA ARG A 125 10.97 -24.50 -22.16
C ARG A 125 9.77 -23.70 -21.67
N ASN A 126 8.61 -24.35 -21.63
CA ASN A 126 7.35 -23.77 -21.14
C ASN A 126 6.92 -22.51 -21.92
N LEU A 127 7.40 -22.33 -23.16
CA LEU A 127 7.02 -21.20 -24.00
C LEU A 127 5.62 -21.40 -24.60
N THR A 128 4.66 -20.61 -24.13
CA THR A 128 3.31 -20.56 -24.68
C THR A 128 3.17 -19.40 -25.68
N THR A 129 2.17 -19.44 -26.56
CA THR A 129 1.87 -18.32 -27.47
C THR A 129 1.63 -17.01 -26.69
N ARG A 130 0.90 -17.08 -25.57
CA ARG A 130 0.68 -15.93 -24.70
C ARG A 130 2.00 -15.38 -24.15
N LEU A 131 2.89 -16.25 -23.72
CA LEU A 131 4.18 -15.85 -23.17
C LEU A 131 5.09 -15.20 -24.23
N ARG A 132 5.06 -15.68 -25.48
CA ARG A 132 5.75 -15.02 -26.61
C ARG A 132 5.25 -13.59 -26.83
N LEU A 133 3.93 -13.40 -26.83
CA LEU A 133 3.29 -12.09 -26.98
C LEU A 133 3.63 -11.16 -25.81
N GLN A 134 3.73 -11.69 -24.58
CA GLN A 134 4.20 -10.93 -23.42
C GLN A 134 5.69 -10.56 -23.54
N GLY A 135 6.53 -11.47 -24.04
CA GLY A 135 7.93 -11.18 -24.36
C GLY A 135 8.07 -10.07 -25.41
N LEU A 136 7.25 -10.11 -26.45
CA LEU A 136 7.21 -9.09 -27.50
C LEU A 136 6.70 -7.73 -26.97
N ALA A 137 5.69 -7.74 -26.10
CA ALA A 137 5.22 -6.53 -25.42
C ALA A 137 6.27 -5.94 -24.47
N CYS A 138 7.06 -6.79 -23.79
CA CYS A 138 8.18 -6.38 -22.97
C CYS A 138 9.30 -5.76 -23.83
N TYR A 139 9.64 -6.38 -24.96
CA TYR A 139 10.57 -5.83 -25.94
C TYR A 139 10.12 -4.46 -26.44
N ALA A 140 8.83 -4.31 -26.82
CA ALA A 140 8.25 -3.05 -27.24
C ALA A 140 8.38 -1.97 -26.15
N HIS A 141 8.12 -2.32 -24.88
CA HIS A 141 8.29 -1.43 -23.74
C HIS A 141 9.74 -0.94 -23.62
N MET A 142 10.72 -1.85 -23.68
CA MET A 142 12.14 -1.51 -23.54
C MET A 142 12.62 -0.56 -24.63
N LYS A 143 12.23 -0.83 -25.88
CA LYS A 143 12.57 0.00 -27.03
C LYS A 143 11.92 1.38 -26.97
N PHE A 144 10.66 1.43 -26.53
CA PHE A 144 9.95 2.70 -26.29
C PHE A 144 10.62 3.51 -25.18
N TRP A 145 11.01 2.87 -24.10
CA TRP A 145 11.66 3.52 -22.96
C TRP A 145 13.08 3.99 -23.24
N ALA A 146 13.84 3.25 -24.06
CA ALA A 146 15.15 3.68 -24.53
C ALA A 146 15.07 5.00 -25.31
N ASP A 147 14.05 5.16 -26.16
CA ASP A 147 13.80 6.39 -26.92
C ASP A 147 13.36 7.56 -26.03
N GLU A 148 12.45 7.33 -25.07
CA GLU A 148 11.99 8.37 -24.13
C GLU A 148 13.15 8.99 -23.32
N ARG A 149 14.24 8.25 -23.11
CA ARG A 149 15.43 8.70 -22.38
C ARG A 149 16.47 9.41 -23.24
N THR A 150 16.34 9.39 -24.56
CA THR A 150 17.21 10.11 -25.51
C THR A 150 16.42 11.23 -26.20
N PRO A 151 15.97 12.26 -25.46
CA PRO A 151 15.07 13.30 -25.99
C PRO A 151 15.68 14.17 -27.11
N ASP A 152 17.00 14.12 -27.31
CA ASP A 152 17.72 15.06 -28.18
C ASP A 152 17.59 14.82 -29.69
N SER A 153 16.83 13.83 -30.15
CA SER A 153 16.88 13.50 -31.58
C SER A 153 15.56 12.97 -32.13
N TYR A 154 14.71 13.91 -32.52
CA TYR A 154 13.71 13.71 -33.58
C TYR A 154 14.33 13.09 -34.85
N MET A 155 15.64 13.29 -35.09
CA MET A 155 16.35 12.68 -36.22
C MET A 155 16.31 11.15 -36.18
N HIS A 156 16.19 10.53 -35.00
CA HIS A 156 16.06 9.07 -34.89
C HIS A 156 14.70 8.54 -35.35
N LEU A 157 13.63 9.34 -35.45
CA LEU A 157 12.36 8.86 -36.03
C LEU A 157 12.48 8.62 -37.54
N VAL A 158 13.38 9.34 -38.21
CA VAL A 158 13.62 9.22 -39.66
C VAL A 158 14.65 8.13 -39.95
N ASP A 159 15.49 7.79 -38.98
CA ASP A 159 16.51 6.75 -39.15
C ASP A 159 15.89 5.35 -39.28
N SER A 160 16.45 4.58 -40.21
CA SER A 160 16.17 3.17 -40.45
C SER A 160 16.34 2.31 -39.20
N SER A 161 17.28 2.62 -38.29
CA SER A 161 17.54 1.88 -37.05
C SER A 161 16.99 2.56 -35.77
N SER A 162 15.76 3.09 -35.84
CA SER A 162 15.10 3.74 -34.71
C SER A 162 14.57 2.74 -33.65
N PRO A 163 14.95 2.87 -32.36
CA PRO A 163 14.31 2.11 -31.28
C PRO A 163 12.79 2.31 -31.24
N MET A 164 12.29 3.51 -31.55
CA MET A 164 10.85 3.77 -31.61
C MET A 164 10.16 2.97 -32.72
N PHE A 165 10.81 2.76 -33.87
CA PHE A 165 10.26 1.90 -34.91
C PHE A 165 10.17 0.44 -34.45
N ASP A 166 11.22 -0.09 -33.82
CA ASP A 166 11.20 -1.45 -33.25
C ASP A 166 10.05 -1.60 -32.23
N ALA A 167 9.85 -0.58 -31.38
CA ALA A 167 8.75 -0.55 -30.43
C ALA A 167 7.37 -0.58 -31.11
N CYS A 168 7.18 0.24 -32.15
CA CYS A 168 5.92 0.30 -32.90
C CYS A 168 5.67 -0.98 -33.70
N PHE A 169 6.71 -1.56 -34.30
CA PHE A 169 6.63 -2.81 -35.06
C PHE A 169 6.28 -3.98 -34.15
N ALA A 170 6.95 -4.13 -33.01
CA ALA A 170 6.61 -5.13 -32.01
C ALA A 170 5.18 -4.95 -31.47
N ALA A 171 4.75 -3.70 -31.24
CA ALA A 171 3.38 -3.40 -30.85
C ALA A 171 2.35 -3.77 -31.93
N ASP A 172 2.64 -3.49 -33.21
CA ASP A 172 1.79 -3.85 -34.34
C ASP A 172 1.60 -5.37 -34.46
N ILE A 173 2.69 -6.14 -34.30
CA ILE A 173 2.63 -7.61 -34.29
C ILE A 173 1.78 -8.12 -33.12
N CYS A 174 1.99 -7.62 -31.89
CA CYS A 174 1.18 -8.01 -30.73
C CYS A 174 -0.32 -7.86 -31.04
N VAL A 175 -0.69 -6.69 -31.55
CA VAL A 175 -2.06 -6.33 -31.88
C VAL A 175 -2.62 -7.17 -33.03
N GLY A 176 -1.84 -7.39 -34.09
CA GLY A 176 -2.20 -8.24 -35.22
C GLY A 176 -2.46 -9.69 -34.83
N LEU A 177 -1.77 -10.17 -33.79
CA LEU A 177 -2.00 -11.49 -33.17
C LEU A 177 -3.11 -11.49 -32.11
N GLY A 178 -3.85 -10.39 -31.98
CA GLY A 178 -5.04 -10.28 -31.14
C GLY A 178 -4.76 -10.01 -29.66
N PHE A 179 -3.52 -9.74 -29.27
CA PHE A 179 -3.14 -9.35 -27.90
C PHE A 179 -2.82 -7.86 -27.84
N ILE A 180 -3.59 -7.11 -27.06
CA ILE A 180 -3.48 -5.65 -27.02
C ILE A 180 -3.09 -5.22 -25.62
N PRO A 181 -1.80 -5.31 -25.24
CA PRO A 181 -1.38 -4.90 -23.91
C PRO A 181 -1.36 -3.37 -23.79
N PRO A 182 -1.62 -2.78 -22.61
CA PRO A 182 -1.69 -1.32 -22.44
C PRO A 182 -0.48 -0.55 -23.00
N ILE A 183 0.72 -1.14 -22.97
CA ILE A 183 1.92 -0.53 -23.56
C ILE A 183 1.78 -0.24 -25.06
N THR A 184 1.06 -1.07 -25.82
CA THR A 184 0.85 -0.85 -27.27
C THR A 184 0.00 0.39 -27.54
N LEU A 185 -1.05 0.59 -26.72
CA LEU A 185 -1.89 1.79 -26.78
C LEU A 185 -1.10 3.03 -26.36
N ARG A 186 -0.22 2.91 -25.36
CA ARG A 186 0.66 4.00 -24.93
C ARG A 186 1.65 4.40 -26.03
N ILE A 187 2.29 3.44 -26.69
CA ILE A 187 3.19 3.68 -27.84
C ILE A 187 2.42 4.39 -28.96
N ALA A 188 1.27 3.86 -29.38
CA ALA A 188 0.45 4.47 -30.44
C ALA A 188 -0.05 5.88 -30.06
N GLY A 189 -0.44 6.06 -28.80
CA GLY A 189 -0.86 7.34 -28.24
C GLY A 189 0.27 8.36 -28.21
N TRP A 190 1.49 7.97 -27.84
CA TRP A 190 2.68 8.82 -27.92
C TRP A 190 2.95 9.24 -29.37
N MET A 191 3.00 8.25 -30.27
CA MET A 191 3.27 8.46 -31.69
C MET A 191 2.23 9.36 -32.37
N SER A 192 0.96 9.28 -31.95
CA SER A 192 -0.09 10.18 -32.46
C SER A 192 0.14 11.66 -32.14
N THR A 193 1.02 11.97 -31.20
CA THR A 193 1.31 13.35 -30.80
C THR A 193 2.57 13.92 -31.45
N THR A 194 3.26 13.14 -32.28
CA THR A 194 4.43 13.59 -33.05
C THR A 194 4.14 14.80 -33.93
N LYS A 195 2.95 14.88 -34.54
CA LYS A 195 2.55 16.05 -35.35
C LYS A 195 2.52 17.34 -34.53
N ALA A 196 2.01 17.27 -33.30
CA ALA A 196 1.97 18.43 -32.41
C ALA A 196 3.33 18.73 -31.78
N ARG A 197 4.14 17.69 -31.49
CA ARG A 197 5.48 17.82 -30.88
C ARG A 197 6.54 18.33 -31.84
N PHE A 198 6.52 17.81 -33.07
CA PHE A 198 7.62 17.91 -34.03
C PHE A 198 7.16 18.36 -35.42
N ALA A 199 5.91 18.79 -35.58
CA ALA A 199 5.31 19.15 -36.88
C ALA A 199 5.28 18.03 -37.94
N ALA A 200 5.52 16.77 -37.55
CA ALA A 200 5.54 15.62 -38.44
C ALA A 200 4.57 14.54 -37.98
N ASP A 201 3.69 14.09 -38.88
CA ASP A 201 2.72 13.05 -38.57
C ASP A 201 3.35 11.67 -38.77
N ALA A 202 3.70 10.99 -37.67
CA ALA A 202 4.27 9.65 -37.74
C ALA A 202 3.37 8.67 -38.51
N ARG A 203 2.03 8.85 -38.53
CA ARG A 203 1.14 7.93 -39.27
C ARG A 203 1.25 8.08 -40.77
N ALA A 204 1.68 9.25 -41.25
CA ALA A 204 1.85 9.54 -42.67
C ALA A 204 3.29 9.25 -43.15
N ALA A 205 4.24 9.05 -42.23
CA ALA A 205 5.60 8.73 -42.58
C ALA A 205 5.68 7.33 -43.21
N ASP A 206 6.45 7.19 -44.30
CA ASP A 206 6.55 5.96 -45.08
C ASP A 206 6.90 4.74 -44.25
N LYS A 207 7.73 4.92 -43.22
CA LYS A 207 8.16 3.84 -42.33
C LYS A 207 7.03 3.29 -41.44
N PHE A 208 6.08 4.12 -41.05
CA PHE A 208 5.10 3.80 -40.01
C PHE A 208 3.68 3.64 -40.56
N LYS A 209 3.40 4.11 -41.77
CA LYS A 209 2.05 4.05 -42.37
C LYS A 209 1.51 2.63 -42.51
N ASP A 210 2.39 1.65 -42.67
CA ASP A 210 2.04 0.24 -42.88
C ASP A 210 1.73 -0.52 -41.57
N LEU A 211 1.93 0.11 -40.40
CA LEU A 211 1.58 -0.42 -39.07
C LEU A 211 0.06 -0.34 -38.80
N HIS A 212 -0.70 -0.93 -39.70
CA HIS A 212 -2.15 -0.80 -39.79
C HIS A 212 -2.89 -1.39 -38.59
N TYR A 213 -2.39 -2.48 -37.98
CA TYR A 213 -3.01 -3.08 -36.80
C TYR A 213 -2.92 -2.14 -35.60
N LEU A 214 -1.74 -1.55 -35.38
CA LEU A 214 -1.49 -0.57 -34.33
C LEU A 214 -2.40 0.65 -34.48
N TRP A 215 -2.46 1.24 -35.69
CA TRP A 215 -3.25 2.43 -35.94
C TRP A 215 -4.75 2.18 -35.86
N ALA A 216 -5.25 1.10 -36.46
CA ALA A 216 -6.66 0.73 -36.39
C ALA A 216 -7.10 0.48 -34.95
N THR A 217 -6.27 -0.22 -34.17
CA THR A 217 -6.55 -0.51 -32.75
C THR A 217 -6.56 0.75 -31.91
N HIS A 218 -5.61 1.67 -32.12
CA HIS A 218 -5.60 2.94 -31.43
C HIS A 218 -6.82 3.81 -31.78
N ALA A 219 -7.23 3.87 -33.06
CA ALA A 219 -8.44 4.58 -33.47
C ALA A 219 -9.70 4.00 -32.81
N ASN A 220 -9.82 2.67 -32.78
CA ASN A 220 -10.91 1.97 -32.10
C ASN A 220 -10.92 2.22 -30.59
N TYR A 221 -9.75 2.26 -29.95
CA TYR A 221 -9.60 2.61 -28.54
C TYR A 221 -10.12 4.03 -28.26
N LEU A 222 -9.71 5.02 -29.05
CA LEU A 222 -10.17 6.40 -28.90
C LEU A 222 -11.69 6.54 -29.11
N SER A 223 -12.23 5.87 -30.12
CA SER A 223 -13.69 5.85 -30.37
C SER A 223 -14.45 5.27 -29.17
N ARG A 224 -13.95 4.18 -28.58
CA ARG A 224 -14.53 3.58 -27.35
C ARG A 224 -14.47 4.53 -26.16
N LEU A 225 -13.36 5.24 -25.96
CA LEU A 225 -13.25 6.24 -24.89
C LEU A 225 -14.25 7.38 -25.09
N GLN A 226 -14.40 7.88 -26.31
CA GLN A 226 -15.35 8.94 -26.63
C GLN A 226 -16.80 8.51 -26.34
N LEU A 227 -17.20 7.32 -26.79
CA LEU A 227 -18.54 6.78 -26.52
C LEU A 227 -18.81 6.59 -25.02
N LYS A 228 -17.81 6.13 -24.26
CA LYS A 228 -17.91 6.01 -22.80
C LYS A 228 -18.07 7.37 -22.15
N GLU A 229 -17.30 8.37 -22.58
CA GLU A 229 -17.37 9.71 -22.02
C GLU A 229 -18.69 10.41 -22.38
N ASP A 230 -19.18 10.30 -23.62
CA ASP A 230 -20.50 10.80 -24.01
C ASP A 230 -21.62 10.19 -23.18
N SER A 231 -21.54 8.88 -22.95
CA SER A 231 -22.50 8.17 -22.10
C SER A 231 -22.43 8.65 -20.65
N ARG A 232 -21.23 8.91 -20.13
CA ARG A 232 -21.03 9.47 -18.79
C ARG A 232 -21.57 10.89 -18.70
N LEU A 233 -21.26 11.76 -19.66
CA LEU A 233 -21.74 13.14 -19.70
C LEU A 233 -23.27 13.20 -19.79
N LYS A 234 -23.91 12.32 -20.56
CA LYS A 234 -25.38 12.18 -20.58
C LYS A 234 -25.95 11.78 -19.22
N LYS A 235 -25.28 10.90 -18.46
CA LYS A 235 -25.69 10.55 -17.08
C LYS A 235 -25.52 11.72 -16.12
N VAL A 236 -24.37 12.40 -16.19
CA VAL A 236 -24.06 13.56 -15.35
C VAL A 236 -25.00 14.73 -15.64
N ALA A 237 -25.36 14.97 -16.90
CA ALA A 237 -26.29 16.03 -17.27
C ALA A 237 -27.70 15.83 -16.68
N LYS A 238 -28.14 14.57 -16.52
CA LYS A 238 -29.44 14.26 -15.92
C LYS A 238 -29.49 14.47 -14.40
N ALA A 239 -28.37 14.25 -13.71
CA ALA A 239 -28.33 14.33 -12.24
C ALA A 239 -26.92 14.71 -11.76
N PRO A 240 -26.48 15.97 -11.96
CA PRO A 240 -25.09 16.36 -11.72
C PRO A 240 -24.66 16.19 -10.27
N HIS A 241 -25.57 16.42 -9.32
CA HIS A 241 -25.35 16.29 -7.88
C HIS A 241 -25.04 14.84 -7.42
N LEU A 242 -25.36 13.81 -8.21
CA LEU A 242 -25.06 12.42 -7.89
C LEU A 242 -23.63 11.99 -8.29
N TYR A 243 -22.98 12.73 -9.18
CA TYR A 243 -21.69 12.35 -9.78
C TYR A 243 -20.57 13.35 -9.48
N ARG A 244 -20.85 14.40 -8.70
CA ARG A 244 -19.91 15.43 -8.29
C ARG A 244 -20.01 15.64 -6.80
N CYS A 245 -18.87 15.90 -6.15
CA CYS A 245 -18.89 16.33 -4.76
C CYS A 245 -19.64 17.67 -4.66
N ALA A 246 -20.57 17.77 -3.72
CA ALA A 246 -21.39 18.96 -3.48
C ALA A 246 -20.66 20.07 -2.71
N ASN A 247 -19.40 19.85 -2.32
CA ASN A 247 -18.59 20.90 -1.72
C ASN A 247 -17.99 21.73 -2.85
N ASP A 248 -18.34 23.00 -2.93
CA ASP A 248 -17.88 23.86 -4.01
C ASP A 248 -16.35 23.91 -4.11
N GLY A 249 -15.85 23.86 -5.34
CA GLY A 249 -14.42 23.72 -5.61
C GLY A 249 -13.84 22.32 -5.38
N CYS A 250 -14.59 21.37 -4.81
CA CYS A 250 -14.19 19.97 -4.77
C CYS A 250 -14.39 19.33 -6.15
N GLU A 251 -13.32 19.29 -6.94
CA GLU A 251 -13.36 18.77 -8.31
C GLU A 251 -13.35 17.23 -8.42
N ILE A 252 -13.60 16.53 -7.31
CA ILE A 252 -13.75 15.08 -7.32
C ILE A 252 -15.09 14.70 -7.94
N ARG A 253 -15.02 13.73 -8.84
CA ARG A 253 -16.14 13.17 -9.58
C ARG A 253 -16.21 11.68 -9.38
N ALA A 254 -17.37 11.13 -9.69
CA ALA A 254 -17.66 9.70 -9.57
C ALA A 254 -18.17 9.14 -10.89
N THR A 255 -17.85 7.88 -11.17
CA THR A 255 -18.45 7.15 -12.31
C THR A 255 -19.81 6.56 -11.96
N ASN A 256 -20.05 6.26 -10.68
CA ASN A 256 -21.29 5.71 -10.16
C ASN A 256 -21.91 6.61 -9.08
N ARG A 257 -23.26 6.67 -9.04
CA ARG A 257 -24.00 7.48 -8.04
C ARG A 257 -23.72 7.08 -6.59
N SER A 258 -23.34 5.82 -6.38
CA SER A 258 -23.00 5.29 -5.06
C SER A 258 -21.57 5.61 -4.63
N ALA A 259 -20.76 6.23 -5.51
CA ALA A 259 -19.35 6.43 -5.20
C ALA A 259 -19.07 7.55 -4.21
N LEU A 260 -20.07 8.40 -3.99
CA LEU A 260 -19.99 9.53 -3.09
C LEU A 260 -20.98 9.33 -1.94
N ARG A 261 -20.55 9.68 -0.73
CA ARG A 261 -21.35 9.61 0.49
C ARG A 261 -22.53 10.56 0.40
N ARG A 262 -23.75 10.02 0.46
CA ARG A 262 -24.97 10.84 0.53
C ARG A 262 -25.08 11.57 1.87
N CYS A 263 -25.71 12.75 1.88
CA CYS A 263 -26.11 13.40 3.13
C CYS A 263 -27.01 12.47 3.96
N GLY A 264 -26.72 12.35 5.26
CA GLY A 264 -27.47 11.51 6.18
C GLY A 264 -28.80 12.11 6.67
N GLY A 265 -29.08 13.38 6.40
CA GLY A 265 -30.30 14.03 6.90
C GLY A 265 -31.55 13.85 6.02
N GLY A 266 -32.63 14.52 6.42
CA GLY A 266 -33.98 14.36 5.87
C GLY A 266 -34.27 15.06 4.55
N CYS A 267 -33.27 15.64 3.88
CA CYS A 267 -33.46 16.29 2.58
C CYS A 267 -33.99 15.33 1.50
N PRO A 268 -34.82 15.81 0.56
CA PRO A 268 -35.44 14.98 -0.47
C PRO A 268 -34.38 14.33 -1.38
N PRO A 269 -34.61 13.09 -1.88
CA PRO A 269 -33.61 12.36 -2.67
C PRO A 269 -33.08 13.12 -3.90
N GLU A 270 -33.92 13.92 -4.54
CA GLU A 270 -33.62 14.68 -5.76
C GLU A 270 -32.68 15.86 -5.51
N ARG A 271 -32.63 16.37 -4.28
CA ARG A 271 -31.77 17.48 -3.85
C ARG A 271 -30.72 17.03 -2.82
N LYS A 272 -30.60 15.73 -2.57
CA LYS A 272 -29.69 15.19 -1.56
C LYS A 272 -28.24 15.31 -2.05
N PRO A 273 -27.38 16.11 -1.40
CA PRO A 273 -26.01 16.28 -1.85
C PRO A 273 -25.17 15.05 -1.53
N HIS A 274 -24.11 14.87 -2.33
CA HIS A 274 -23.15 13.79 -2.22
C HIS A 274 -21.74 14.34 -1.99
N TYR A 275 -20.95 13.64 -1.19
CA TYR A 275 -19.63 14.11 -0.74
C TYR A 275 -18.58 13.04 -0.98
N CYS A 276 -17.37 13.46 -1.39
CA CYS A 276 -16.24 12.54 -1.49
C CYS A 276 -15.68 12.14 -0.11
N SER A 277 -15.80 13.02 0.90
CA SER A 277 -15.29 12.80 2.25
C SER A 277 -16.11 13.55 3.30
N ASP A 278 -15.97 13.15 4.57
CA ASP A 278 -16.61 13.78 5.72
C ASP A 278 -16.19 15.24 5.89
N LEU A 279 -14.95 15.56 5.51
CA LEU A 279 -14.44 16.92 5.49
C LEU A 279 -15.24 17.79 4.51
N CYS A 280 -15.46 17.31 3.28
CA CYS A 280 -16.30 18.01 2.31
C CYS A 280 -17.75 18.14 2.78
N GLN A 281 -18.29 17.10 3.43
CA GLN A 281 -19.61 17.18 4.03
C GLN A 281 -19.69 18.28 5.09
N ARG A 282 -18.73 18.37 6.01
CA ARG A 282 -18.70 19.40 7.07
C ARG A 282 -18.54 20.81 6.52
N GLN A 283 -17.73 20.99 5.48
CA GLN A 283 -17.55 22.27 4.81
C GLN A 283 -18.85 22.75 4.16
N HIS A 284 -19.50 21.89 3.38
CA HIS A 284 -20.77 22.22 2.74
C HIS A 284 -21.95 22.24 3.72
N TRP A 285 -21.87 21.53 4.85
CA TRP A 285 -22.94 21.45 5.86
C TRP A 285 -23.40 22.82 6.35
N ILE A 286 -22.49 23.79 6.41
CA ILE A 286 -22.79 25.13 6.90
C ILE A 286 -23.88 25.80 6.05
N ILE A 287 -23.85 25.57 4.74
CA ILE A 287 -24.85 26.05 3.78
C ILE A 287 -26.02 25.06 3.69
N HIS A 288 -25.72 23.76 3.61
CA HIS A 288 -26.74 22.72 3.38
C HIS A 288 -27.71 22.51 4.56
N ARG A 289 -27.30 22.79 5.81
CA ARG A 289 -28.09 22.48 7.01
C ARG A 289 -29.47 23.14 7.03
N GLU A 290 -29.61 24.32 6.43
CA GLU A 290 -30.90 25.04 6.38
C GLU A 290 -31.91 24.28 5.53
N PHE A 291 -31.45 23.63 4.46
CA PHE A 291 -32.28 22.76 3.61
C PHE A 291 -32.47 21.36 4.19
N CYS A 292 -31.53 20.91 5.03
CA CYS A 292 -31.51 19.54 5.53
C CYS A 292 -32.38 19.30 6.76
N LYS A 293 -32.70 20.37 7.53
CA LYS A 293 -33.52 20.31 8.75
C LYS A 293 -35.03 20.28 8.47
N SER A 294 -35.46 20.65 7.27
CA SER A 294 -36.86 20.87 6.97
C SER A 294 -37.63 19.56 6.85
N GLY A 295 -38.33 19.17 7.93
CA GLY A 295 -39.52 18.31 7.83
C GLY A 295 -40.70 18.99 7.10
N ILE A 296 -40.48 20.22 6.62
CA ILE A 296 -41.40 21.01 5.80
C ILE A 296 -41.17 20.59 4.35
N ILE A 297 -41.90 19.57 3.92
CA ILE A 297 -41.69 18.85 2.65
C ILE A 297 -42.01 19.70 1.40
N ASN A 298 -42.67 20.87 1.49
CA ASN A 298 -43.48 21.28 0.32
C ASN A 298 -43.45 22.73 -0.18
N ASP A 299 -42.64 23.67 0.33
CA ASP A 299 -42.81 25.06 -0.19
C ASP A 299 -41.56 25.93 -0.28
N HIS A 300 -40.36 25.35 -0.17
CA HIS A 300 -39.19 26.06 -0.64
C HIS A 300 -39.17 25.99 -2.17
N THR A 301 -39.62 27.09 -2.77
CA THR A 301 -39.38 27.44 -4.17
C THR A 301 -37.96 27.02 -4.54
N ASP A 302 -37.80 26.48 -5.76
CA ASP A 302 -36.49 26.13 -6.30
C ASP A 302 -35.47 27.21 -5.93
N ILE A 303 -34.25 26.81 -5.54
CA ILE A 303 -33.13 27.74 -5.38
C ILE A 303 -33.16 28.59 -6.65
N ILE A 304 -33.50 29.86 -6.50
CA ILE A 304 -33.58 30.78 -7.63
C ILE A 304 -32.15 30.80 -8.15
N ASP A 305 -31.93 30.22 -9.33
CA ASP A 305 -30.66 30.38 -10.03
C ASP A 305 -30.39 31.88 -10.04
N ASP A 306 -29.20 32.28 -9.60
CA ASP A 306 -28.77 33.68 -9.55
C ASP A 306 -29.18 34.37 -10.86
N ASP A 307 -30.23 35.18 -10.77
CA ASP A 307 -30.86 35.86 -11.89
C ASP A 307 -30.11 37.15 -12.24
N GLY A 308 -28.96 37.39 -11.57
CA GLY A 308 -28.20 38.62 -11.65
C GLY A 308 -28.96 39.82 -11.08
N ASN A 309 -29.96 39.58 -10.23
CA ASN A 309 -30.73 40.66 -9.64
C ASN A 309 -29.85 41.42 -8.63
N PRO A 310 -29.56 42.72 -8.86
CA PRO A 310 -28.67 43.52 -8.03
C PRO A 310 -29.19 43.75 -6.60
N ASP A 311 -30.45 43.43 -6.31
CA ASP A 311 -31.03 43.52 -4.96
C ASP A 311 -30.64 42.34 -4.05
N TRP A 312 -30.07 41.26 -4.60
CA TRP A 312 -29.42 40.24 -3.77
C TRP A 312 -28.10 40.80 -3.25
N VAL A 313 -28.09 41.12 -1.96
CA VAL A 313 -26.85 41.40 -1.26
C VAL A 313 -26.12 40.08 -1.14
N ASP A 314 -25.15 39.84 -2.03
CA ASP A 314 -24.10 38.87 -1.78
C ASP A 314 -23.55 39.19 -0.39
N VAL A 315 -23.81 38.30 0.57
CA VAL A 315 -23.21 38.43 1.90
C VAL A 315 -21.75 37.99 1.72
N ASP A 316 -20.94 38.90 1.15
CA ASP A 316 -19.52 38.77 0.84
C ASP A 316 -18.68 38.39 2.08
N GLU A 317 -19.26 38.49 3.27
CA GLU A 317 -18.65 38.15 4.55
C GLU A 317 -19.20 36.88 5.21
N PHE A 318 -19.73 35.92 4.46
CA PHE A 318 -19.76 34.54 4.99
C PHE A 318 -18.34 33.95 4.99
N LYS A 319 -17.48 34.51 5.84
CA LYS A 319 -16.22 33.91 6.23
C LYS A 319 -16.59 32.61 6.94
N LEU A 320 -16.46 31.48 6.24
CA LEU A 320 -16.48 30.15 6.85
C LEU A 320 -15.73 30.29 8.18
N PRO A 321 -16.38 30.07 9.35
CA PRO A 321 -15.71 30.21 10.63
C PRO A 321 -14.46 29.38 10.51
N ALA A 322 -13.28 30.02 10.56
CA ALA A 322 -12.00 29.44 10.18
C ALA A 322 -11.99 28.01 10.73
N ILE A 323 -12.21 27.01 9.86
CA ILE A 323 -12.49 25.65 10.32
C ILE A 323 -11.15 25.12 10.83
N VAL A 324 -10.86 25.47 12.09
CA VAL A 324 -9.92 25.02 13.13
C VAL A 324 -8.57 24.44 12.68
N ASN A 325 -8.15 24.64 11.44
CA ASN A 325 -6.88 24.17 10.95
C ASN A 325 -6.34 25.17 9.93
N ASP A 326 -5.81 26.27 10.47
CA ASP A 326 -4.86 27.21 9.85
C ASP A 326 -3.62 26.53 9.26
N LYS A 327 -3.44 25.24 9.53
CA LYS A 327 -2.45 24.44 8.83
C LYS A 327 -2.82 24.40 7.36
N ASN A 328 -1.89 24.93 6.57
CA ASN A 328 -1.95 24.84 5.12
C ASN A 328 -2.26 23.39 4.71
N PRO A 329 -2.93 23.17 3.58
CA PRO A 329 -3.24 21.83 3.06
C PRO A 329 -2.07 20.84 3.27
N TRP A 330 -0.84 21.23 2.90
CA TRP A 330 0.38 20.42 3.01
C TRP A 330 0.97 20.21 4.43
N GLU A 331 0.46 20.88 5.46
CA GLU A 331 0.89 20.70 6.85
C GLU A 331 0.03 19.68 7.62
N ARG A 332 -1.03 19.16 6.98
CA ARG A 332 -1.88 18.12 7.56
C ARG A 332 -1.33 16.75 7.17
N GLU A 333 -1.32 15.83 8.13
CA GLU A 333 -1.20 14.41 7.84
C GLU A 333 -2.44 14.00 7.03
N TRP A 334 -2.28 13.94 5.71
CA TRP A 334 -3.33 13.44 4.83
C TRP A 334 -3.17 11.94 4.66
N PRO A 335 -4.23 11.16 4.88
CA PRO A 335 -4.15 9.74 4.60
C PRO A 335 -3.95 9.58 3.09
N LEU A 336 -2.87 8.92 2.68
CA LEU A 336 -2.61 8.63 1.26
C LEU A 336 -3.75 7.76 0.69
N PHE A 337 -4.14 6.75 1.46
CA PHE A 337 -5.17 5.79 1.11
C PHE A 337 -6.51 6.14 1.77
N ALA A 338 -7.60 5.75 1.13
CA ALA A 338 -8.89 5.65 1.77
C ALA A 338 -8.84 4.56 2.85
N GLU A 339 -9.69 4.69 3.87
CA GLU A 339 -9.77 3.70 4.98
C GLU A 339 -10.18 2.30 4.49
N PHE A 340 -10.89 2.23 3.37
CA PHE A 340 -11.35 1.01 2.73
C PHE A 340 -11.32 1.17 1.20
N GLU A 341 -11.21 0.05 0.49
CA GLU A 341 -11.38 0.05 -0.96
C GLU A 341 -12.80 0.46 -1.30
N GLY A 342 -12.92 1.61 -1.92
CA GLY A 342 -14.17 2.27 -2.21
C GLY A 342 -14.62 2.10 -3.65
N PRO A 343 -15.83 2.58 -3.94
CA PRO A 343 -16.28 2.80 -5.31
C PRO A 343 -15.39 3.82 -6.04
N GLU A 344 -15.26 3.66 -7.36
CA GLU A 344 -14.35 4.46 -8.18
C GLU A 344 -14.70 5.96 -8.18
N ILE A 345 -13.73 6.78 -7.77
CA ILE A 345 -13.72 8.23 -7.85
C ILE A 345 -12.57 8.70 -8.75
N PHE A 346 -12.65 9.92 -9.25
CA PHE A 346 -11.62 10.47 -10.11
C PHE A 346 -11.50 11.99 -10.05
N VAL A 347 -10.35 12.47 -10.52
CA VAL A 347 -10.09 13.89 -10.81
C VAL A 347 -9.66 14.03 -12.27
N ASP A 348 -10.09 15.13 -12.89
CA ASP A 348 -9.68 15.53 -14.23
C ASP A 348 -8.61 16.63 -14.10
N ILE A 349 -7.43 16.41 -14.70
CA ILE A 349 -6.30 17.33 -14.71
C ILE A 349 -6.10 17.82 -16.15
N PRO A 350 -6.27 19.12 -16.43
CA PRO A 350 -5.95 19.67 -17.74
C PRO A 350 -4.47 19.45 -18.06
N ASN A 351 -4.18 18.90 -19.24
CA ASN A 351 -2.82 18.79 -19.74
C ASN A 351 -2.40 20.14 -20.31
N ASP A 352 -1.52 20.85 -19.59
CA ASP A 352 -0.95 22.14 -20.00
C ASP A 352 0.25 21.98 -20.96
N SER A 353 0.54 20.76 -21.40
CA SER A 353 1.59 20.57 -22.40
C SER A 353 1.23 21.33 -23.68
N PRO A 354 2.15 22.15 -24.24
CA PRO A 354 1.93 22.83 -25.50
C PRO A 354 1.67 21.84 -26.65
N PHE A 355 2.13 20.60 -26.50
CA PHE A 355 2.00 19.53 -27.49
C PHE A 355 0.70 18.73 -27.38
N ARG A 356 -0.01 18.85 -26.25
CA ARG A 356 -1.23 18.11 -25.94
C ARG A 356 -2.32 19.05 -25.42
N LYS A 357 -2.39 20.23 -26.02
CA LYS A 357 -3.33 21.28 -25.60
C LYS A 357 -4.77 20.76 -25.72
N GLY A 358 -5.50 20.84 -24.61
CA GLY A 358 -6.87 20.36 -24.53
C GLY A 358 -7.02 18.86 -24.24
N GLU A 359 -5.92 18.14 -24.02
CA GLU A 359 -5.98 16.81 -23.41
C GLU A 359 -6.28 16.93 -21.91
N ILE A 360 -6.97 15.95 -21.36
CA ILE A 360 -7.27 15.82 -19.93
C ILE A 360 -6.66 14.51 -19.45
N VAL A 361 -5.85 14.57 -18.41
CA VAL A 361 -5.40 13.39 -17.68
C VAL A 361 -6.42 13.12 -16.58
N ARG A 362 -7.13 12.00 -16.69
CA ARG A 362 -8.11 11.55 -15.69
C ARG A 362 -7.48 10.48 -14.81
N ILE A 363 -7.39 10.76 -13.51
CA ILE A 363 -6.87 9.81 -12.54
C ILE A 363 -8.04 9.19 -11.80
N LYS A 364 -8.24 7.89 -12.02
CA LYS A 364 -9.25 7.05 -11.37
C LYS A 364 -8.61 6.25 -10.25
N THR A 365 -9.37 6.04 -9.18
CA THR A 365 -8.92 5.23 -8.05
C THR A 365 -10.11 4.72 -7.25
N ARG A 366 -9.89 3.57 -6.61
CA ARG A 366 -10.73 2.98 -5.56
C ARG A 366 -10.06 3.03 -4.20
N THR A 367 -8.74 3.25 -4.15
CA THR A 367 -7.96 3.07 -2.92
C THR A 367 -7.29 4.35 -2.43
N LEU A 368 -7.06 5.36 -3.27
CA LEU A 368 -6.52 6.64 -2.82
C LEU A 368 -7.61 7.47 -2.14
N SER A 369 -7.23 8.23 -1.12
CA SER A 369 -8.16 9.11 -0.44
C SER A 369 -8.59 10.28 -1.34
N PRO A 370 -9.79 10.83 -1.12
CA PRO A 370 -10.20 12.09 -1.74
C PRO A 370 -9.19 13.23 -1.50
N GLU A 371 -8.59 13.30 -0.32
CA GLU A 371 -7.60 14.30 0.05
C GLU A 371 -6.33 14.15 -0.79
N CYS A 372 -5.85 12.92 -1.01
CA CYS A 372 -4.75 12.63 -1.91
C CYS A 372 -5.05 13.06 -3.34
N LEU A 373 -6.24 12.76 -3.88
CA LEU A 373 -6.61 13.18 -5.23
C LEU A 373 -6.67 14.71 -5.39
N LYS A 374 -7.20 15.43 -4.39
CA LYS A 374 -7.21 16.91 -4.39
C LYS A 374 -5.79 17.47 -4.40
N ALA A 375 -4.91 16.91 -3.57
CA ALA A 375 -3.51 17.28 -3.51
C ALA A 375 -2.81 17.04 -4.84
N TYR A 376 -2.98 15.83 -5.39
CA TYR A 376 -2.41 15.44 -6.67
C TYR A 376 -2.86 16.38 -7.78
N ARG A 377 -4.17 16.59 -7.93
CA ARG A 377 -4.71 17.54 -8.91
C ARG A 377 -4.11 18.94 -8.75
N SER A 378 -4.01 19.43 -7.53
CA SER A 378 -3.53 20.79 -7.26
C SER A 378 -2.07 21.02 -7.69
N LEU A 379 -1.27 19.97 -7.76
CA LEU A 379 0.12 20.01 -8.22
C LEU A 379 0.25 20.08 -9.72
N TRP A 380 -0.60 19.34 -10.42
CA TRP A 380 -0.53 19.19 -11.87
C TRP A 380 -1.45 20.14 -12.62
N ALA A 381 -2.41 20.77 -11.93
CA ALA A 381 -3.24 21.79 -12.53
C ALA A 381 -2.38 23.01 -12.95
N PRO A 382 -2.54 23.53 -14.18
CA PRO A 382 -1.78 24.68 -14.68
C PRO A 382 -1.83 25.85 -13.70
N VAL A 383 -0.66 26.33 -13.30
CA VAL A 383 -0.52 27.38 -12.28
C VAL A 383 -0.21 28.70 -12.96
N LYS A 384 -1.08 29.71 -12.77
CA LYS A 384 -0.82 31.08 -13.24
C LYS A 384 0.06 31.94 -12.30
N ASN A 385 0.29 31.57 -11.02
CA ASN A 385 0.94 32.45 -10.02
C ASN A 385 2.02 31.78 -9.13
N SER A 386 2.98 32.60 -8.68
CA SER A 386 4.19 32.26 -7.90
C SER A 386 3.95 31.59 -6.53
N ALA A 387 2.80 31.77 -5.90
CA ALA A 387 2.49 31.20 -4.58
C ALA A 387 2.42 29.66 -4.55
N LYS A 388 2.19 28.98 -5.68
CA LYS A 388 2.16 27.50 -5.73
C LYS A 388 3.53 26.86 -5.98
N SER A 389 4.61 27.65 -6.14
CA SER A 389 5.99 27.11 -6.18
C SER A 389 6.31 26.34 -4.90
N LYS A 390 5.83 26.81 -3.73
CA LYS A 390 6.02 26.13 -2.45
C LYS A 390 5.29 24.78 -2.38
N MET A 391 4.04 24.72 -2.88
CA MET A 391 3.26 23.47 -2.91
C MET A 391 3.88 22.44 -3.85
N ARG A 392 4.31 22.89 -5.04
CA ARG A 392 5.04 22.05 -5.98
C ARG A 392 6.34 21.52 -5.37
N LYS A 393 7.17 22.39 -4.77
CA LYS A 393 8.40 21.98 -4.07
C LYS A 393 8.14 21.04 -2.90
N HIS A 394 7.07 21.26 -2.13
CA HIS A 394 6.74 20.39 -1.00
C HIS A 394 6.35 18.99 -1.48
N VAL A 395 5.57 18.86 -2.55
CA VAL A 395 5.20 17.53 -3.04
C VAL A 395 6.30 16.91 -3.88
N GLU A 396 7.07 17.67 -4.65
CA GLU A 396 8.33 17.19 -5.22
C GLU A 396 9.21 16.63 -4.09
N LYS A 397 9.30 17.31 -2.94
CA LYS A 397 9.96 16.79 -1.74
C LYS A 397 9.27 15.54 -1.17
N LEU A 398 7.95 15.45 -1.06
CA LEU A 398 7.27 14.23 -0.59
C LEU A 398 7.45 13.04 -1.56
N MET A 399 7.60 13.31 -2.86
CA MET A 399 7.81 12.27 -3.87
C MET A 399 9.27 11.81 -3.90
N VAL A 400 10.22 12.68 -3.54
CA VAL A 400 11.67 12.37 -3.45
C VAL A 400 12.02 11.80 -2.07
N ASP A 401 11.49 12.38 -1.00
CA ASP A 401 11.66 12.03 0.41
C ASP A 401 10.28 11.61 1.00
N PRO A 402 9.76 10.42 0.68
CA PRO A 402 8.47 9.99 1.21
C PRO A 402 8.52 9.93 2.73
N PRO A 403 7.48 10.42 3.44
CA PRO A 403 7.47 10.46 4.89
C PRO A 403 7.62 9.06 5.49
N TYR A 404 8.21 8.94 6.68
CA TYR A 404 8.58 7.67 7.33
C TYR A 404 7.43 6.64 7.43
N ASN A 405 6.18 7.10 7.45
CA ASN A 405 4.97 6.27 7.46
C ASN A 405 4.67 5.59 6.09
N MET A 406 5.43 5.90 5.04
CA MET A 406 5.37 5.23 3.73
C MET A 406 6.23 3.96 3.67
N GLY A 407 6.90 3.59 4.77
CA GLY A 407 7.63 2.32 4.88
C GLY A 407 9.01 2.28 4.21
N PHE A 408 9.54 3.43 3.78
CA PHE A 408 10.91 3.56 3.27
C PHE A 408 11.86 3.97 4.41
N PHE A 409 12.95 3.22 4.62
CA PHE A 409 14.01 3.61 5.54
C PHE A 409 14.91 4.66 4.86
N PRO A 410 15.43 5.68 5.59
CA PRO A 410 16.38 6.65 5.03
C PRO A 410 17.61 5.96 4.43
N GLU A 411 18.14 6.49 3.32
CA GLU A 411 19.36 5.96 2.68
C GLU A 411 20.55 5.93 3.63
N ASP A 412 20.66 6.92 4.51
CA ASP A 412 21.68 7.05 5.55
C ASP A 412 21.59 5.93 6.60
N VAL A 413 20.40 5.37 6.86
CA VAL A 413 20.26 4.15 7.68
C VAL A 413 20.72 2.92 6.90
N MET A 414 20.43 2.86 5.59
CA MET A 414 20.84 1.75 4.72
C MET A 414 22.35 1.74 4.44
N ASP A 415 22.99 2.91 4.34
CA ASP A 415 24.43 3.07 4.15
C ASP A 415 25.22 2.74 5.42
N LEU A 416 24.69 3.11 6.59
CA LEU A 416 25.29 2.76 7.88
C LEU A 416 25.18 1.26 8.17
N ILE A 417 24.06 0.65 7.81
CA ILE A 417 23.84 -0.79 7.83
C ILE A 417 24.80 -1.52 6.88
N ARG A 418 25.00 -0.97 5.67
CA ARG A 418 25.99 -1.48 4.71
C ARG A 418 27.42 -1.39 5.26
N GLY A 419 27.76 -0.31 5.96
CA GLY A 419 29.08 -0.10 6.57
C GLY A 419 29.38 -1.01 7.76
N ALA A 420 28.36 -1.44 8.51
CA ALA A 420 28.51 -2.33 9.67
C ALA A 420 28.53 -3.83 9.30
N GLU A 421 28.52 -4.18 8.00
CA GLU A 421 28.28 -5.54 7.49
C GLU A 421 27.02 -6.23 8.08
N LEU A 422 26.11 -5.44 8.67
CA LEU A 422 24.86 -5.92 9.21
C LEU A 422 23.95 -6.25 8.04
N LYS A 423 23.67 -7.53 7.84
CA LYS A 423 22.81 -8.05 6.77
C LYS A 423 21.34 -7.98 7.20
N PRO A 424 20.56 -6.93 6.87
CA PRO A 424 19.20 -6.73 7.40
C PRO A 424 18.21 -7.77 6.88
N TRP A 425 18.57 -8.42 5.77
CA TRP A 425 17.78 -9.44 5.10
C TRP A 425 17.57 -10.73 5.90
N TYR A 426 18.27 -10.94 7.02
CA TYR A 426 17.98 -12.08 7.90
C TYR A 426 16.68 -11.91 8.69
N LEU A 427 16.30 -10.68 9.03
CA LEU A 427 15.06 -10.39 9.74
C LEU A 427 13.85 -10.23 8.82
N SER A 428 14.06 -9.64 7.64
CA SER A 428 13.03 -9.62 6.58
C SER A 428 12.89 -10.97 5.85
N GLY A 429 13.72 -11.95 6.20
CA GLY A 429 13.71 -13.29 5.65
C GLY A 429 14.20 -13.40 4.21
N VAL A 430 14.69 -12.32 3.62
CA VAL A 430 15.11 -12.24 2.22
C VAL A 430 16.27 -13.21 1.89
N ALA A 431 17.18 -13.48 2.84
CA ALA A 431 18.24 -14.49 2.66
C ALA A 431 17.79 -15.93 2.93
N VAL A 432 16.59 -16.13 3.46
CA VAL A 432 16.06 -17.41 3.95
C VAL A 432 14.68 -17.71 3.33
N LEU A 433 14.49 -17.32 2.06
CA LEU A 433 13.27 -17.61 1.27
C LEU A 433 11.98 -17.04 1.89
N GLY A 434 12.06 -15.85 2.50
CA GLY A 434 10.94 -15.16 3.15
C GLY A 434 10.63 -15.64 4.57
N ARG A 435 11.47 -16.48 5.17
CA ARG A 435 11.39 -16.88 6.59
C ARG A 435 12.42 -16.10 7.39
N SER A 436 12.04 -15.49 8.52
CA SER A 436 13.01 -14.84 9.40
C SER A 436 14.01 -15.88 9.95
N CYS A 437 15.28 -15.50 10.07
CA CYS A 437 16.28 -16.29 10.79
C CYS A 437 16.69 -15.51 12.04
N GLU A 438 15.94 -15.76 13.11
CA GLU A 438 16.10 -15.13 14.42
C GLU A 438 17.52 -15.33 14.99
N GLU A 439 18.09 -16.53 14.83
CA GLU A 439 19.45 -16.87 15.26
C GLU A 439 20.52 -16.07 14.53
N ALA A 440 20.44 -15.97 13.20
CA ALA A 440 21.40 -15.18 12.43
C ALA A 440 21.31 -13.70 12.79
N ALA A 441 20.09 -13.19 13.01
CA ALA A 441 19.92 -11.83 13.48
C ALA A 441 20.58 -11.61 14.85
N LEU A 442 20.39 -12.52 15.82
CA LEU A 442 21.02 -12.41 17.12
C LEU A 442 22.55 -12.50 17.05
N SER A 443 23.12 -13.40 16.25
CA SER A 443 24.57 -13.50 16.08
C SER A 443 25.18 -12.24 15.46
N HIS A 444 24.42 -11.55 14.59
CA HIS A 444 24.83 -10.27 14.02
C HIS A 444 24.72 -9.10 15.00
N LEU A 445 23.81 -9.18 15.98
CA LEU A 445 23.67 -8.16 17.01
C LEU A 445 24.64 -8.37 18.19
N GLU A 446 25.14 -9.58 18.39
CA GLU A 446 26.03 -9.94 19.51
C GLU A 446 27.28 -9.05 19.64
N PRO A 447 27.99 -8.68 18.55
CA PRO A 447 29.09 -7.74 18.63
C PRO A 447 28.68 -6.39 19.23
N LEU A 448 27.46 -5.91 18.98
CA LEU A 448 27.00 -4.61 19.50
C LEU A 448 26.72 -4.66 21.01
N PHE A 449 26.37 -5.83 21.55
CA PHE A 449 26.14 -6.00 22.98
C PHE A 449 27.44 -6.08 23.79
N ASN A 450 28.48 -6.69 23.20
CA ASN A 450 29.69 -7.06 23.91
C ASN A 450 30.91 -6.19 23.58
N SER A 451 30.83 -5.32 22.56
CA SER A 451 31.98 -4.51 22.14
C SER A 451 32.05 -3.18 22.86
N THR A 452 33.27 -2.74 23.17
CA THR A 452 33.56 -1.33 23.38
C THR A 452 33.40 -0.58 22.06
N CYS A 453 33.05 0.72 22.15
CA CYS A 453 32.88 1.57 20.97
C CYS A 453 34.14 1.47 20.08
N PRO A 454 34.01 1.06 18.80
CA PRO A 454 35.16 1.03 17.90
C PRO A 454 35.77 2.43 17.78
N PRO A 455 37.11 2.57 17.70
CA PRO A 455 37.79 3.87 17.75
C PRO A 455 37.44 4.81 16.58
N HIS A 456 36.77 4.31 15.55
CA HIS A 456 36.34 5.06 14.36
C HIS A 456 34.85 5.47 14.39
N ILE A 457 34.09 5.05 15.41
CA ILE A 457 32.67 5.41 15.56
C ILE A 457 32.56 6.41 16.71
N ASP A 458 31.81 7.48 16.47
CA ASP A 458 31.49 8.45 17.53
C ASP A 458 30.71 7.76 18.67
N PRO A 459 31.08 7.96 19.95
CA PRO A 459 30.43 7.31 21.09
C PRO A 459 28.90 7.48 21.12
N GLY A 460 28.38 8.66 20.78
CA GLY A 460 26.93 8.90 20.75
C GLY A 460 26.24 8.12 19.63
N THR A 461 26.91 7.99 18.48
CA THR A 461 26.44 7.14 17.38
C THR A 461 26.43 5.67 17.77
N PHE A 462 27.47 5.19 18.46
CA PHE A 462 27.54 3.81 18.93
C PHE A 462 26.47 3.50 19.98
N GLU A 463 26.23 4.39 20.94
CA GLU A 463 25.14 4.27 21.91
C GLU A 463 23.77 4.16 21.21
N GLY A 464 23.52 5.01 20.21
CA GLY A 464 22.33 4.95 19.34
C GLY A 464 22.16 3.61 18.60
N LEU A 465 23.26 2.96 18.23
CA LEU A 465 23.25 1.63 17.61
C LEU A 465 22.97 0.52 18.62
N GLN A 466 23.58 0.59 19.80
CA GLN A 466 23.32 -0.37 20.89
C GLN A 466 21.85 -0.35 21.30
N LEU A 467 21.27 0.84 21.46
CA LEU A 467 19.85 1.07 21.72
C LEU A 467 18.93 0.33 20.73
N LYS A 468 19.19 0.51 19.42
CA LYS A 468 18.44 -0.16 18.35
C LYS A 468 18.66 -1.67 18.35
N ALA A 469 19.89 -2.12 18.63
CA ALA A 469 20.24 -3.52 18.72
C ALA A 469 19.49 -4.23 19.86
N TYR A 470 19.41 -3.62 21.04
CA TYR A 470 18.66 -4.16 22.18
C TYR A 470 17.16 -4.26 21.88
N SER A 471 16.58 -3.21 21.30
CA SER A 471 15.19 -3.22 20.82
C SER A 471 14.95 -4.33 19.80
N LEU A 472 15.87 -4.54 18.85
CA LEU A 472 15.73 -5.55 17.81
C LEU A 472 15.86 -6.97 18.39
N ALA A 473 16.81 -7.20 19.29
CA ALA A 473 16.94 -8.48 19.99
C ALA A 473 15.72 -8.78 20.87
N ALA A 474 15.13 -7.77 21.51
CA ALA A 474 13.87 -7.93 22.23
C ALA A 474 12.76 -8.46 21.32
N TYR A 475 12.62 -7.88 20.12
CA TYR A 475 11.64 -8.34 19.14
C TYR A 475 11.92 -9.76 18.65
N VAL A 476 13.18 -10.09 18.39
CA VAL A 476 13.59 -11.42 17.91
C VAL A 476 13.24 -12.49 18.94
N HIS A 477 13.59 -12.27 20.21
CA HIS A 477 13.23 -13.18 21.29
C HIS A 477 11.71 -13.27 21.51
N TYR A 478 10.99 -12.15 21.41
CA TYR A 478 9.53 -12.13 21.47
C TYR A 478 8.89 -12.98 20.34
N ARG A 479 9.41 -12.88 19.12
CA ARG A 479 8.94 -13.70 18.00
C ARG A 479 9.21 -15.18 18.21
N ARG A 480 10.35 -15.55 18.79
CA ARG A 480 10.64 -16.95 19.17
C ARG A 480 9.68 -17.46 20.22
N PHE A 481 9.35 -16.65 21.22
CA PHE A 481 8.34 -16.98 22.22
C PHE A 481 6.97 -17.27 21.58
N LEU A 482 6.58 -16.53 20.54
CA LEU A 482 5.34 -16.78 19.79
C LEU A 482 5.41 -17.93 18.78
N ALA A 483 6.60 -18.44 18.45
CA ALA A 483 6.77 -19.43 17.40
C ALA A 483 6.16 -20.78 17.80
N SER A 484 5.46 -21.42 16.86
CA SER A 484 4.97 -22.78 17.08
C SER A 484 6.15 -23.76 17.16
N PRO A 485 6.01 -24.91 17.85
CA PRO A 485 7.03 -25.95 17.86
C PRO A 485 7.45 -26.43 16.45
N GLU A 486 6.54 -26.34 15.47
CA GLU A 486 6.79 -26.64 14.07
C GLU A 486 7.68 -25.59 13.41
N ALA A 487 7.39 -24.31 13.62
CA ALA A 487 8.20 -23.20 13.12
C ALA A 487 9.65 -23.26 13.65
N ILE A 488 9.82 -23.65 14.93
CA ILE A 488 11.14 -23.84 15.54
C ILE A 488 11.91 -25.00 14.87
N ARG A 489 11.25 -26.14 14.65
CA ARG A 489 11.88 -27.30 13.98
C ARG A 489 12.27 -26.98 12.54
N ASP A 490 11.44 -26.22 11.84
CA ASP A 490 11.72 -25.78 10.47
C ASP A 490 12.91 -24.82 10.42
N ALA A 491 13.02 -23.87 11.36
CA ALA A 491 14.16 -22.98 11.47
C ALA A 491 15.47 -23.74 11.75
N GLN A 492 15.42 -24.75 12.64
CA GLN A 492 16.57 -25.60 12.98
C GLN A 492 17.08 -26.42 11.78
N ARG A 493 16.19 -26.88 10.89
CA ARG A 493 16.59 -27.63 9.68
C ARG A 493 17.37 -26.79 8.68
N LEU A 494 17.13 -25.48 8.66
CA LEU A 494 17.67 -24.57 7.65
C LEU A 494 19.00 -23.95 8.05
N SER A 495 19.30 -23.85 9.36
CA SER A 495 20.46 -23.10 9.81
C SER A 495 21.79 -23.83 9.62
N ASN A 496 21.82 -25.14 9.30
CA ASN A 496 23.04 -25.98 9.30
C ASN A 496 23.89 -25.87 10.59
N VAL A 497 23.38 -25.20 11.63
CA VAL A 497 24.04 -25.05 12.92
C VAL A 497 23.76 -26.32 13.70
N GLU A 498 24.78 -27.16 13.86
CA GLU A 498 24.67 -28.41 14.62
C GLU A 498 24.07 -28.16 16.01
N GLN A 499 23.00 -28.89 16.32
CA GLN A 499 22.43 -29.11 17.66
C GLN A 499 22.06 -27.86 18.48
N VAL A 500 21.31 -26.91 17.93
CA VAL A 500 20.60 -25.93 18.79
C VAL A 500 19.50 -26.67 19.57
N ARG A 501 19.73 -26.95 20.86
CA ARG A 501 18.71 -27.52 21.76
C ARG A 501 17.42 -26.67 21.66
N PRO A 502 16.23 -27.28 21.62
CA PRO A 502 14.97 -26.54 21.70
C PRO A 502 15.01 -25.65 22.94
N ARG A 503 14.95 -24.33 22.76
CA ARG A 503 14.91 -23.40 23.88
C ARG A 503 13.52 -23.39 24.50
N ASP A 504 13.47 -23.26 25.81
CA ASP A 504 12.22 -23.10 26.54
C ASP A 504 11.57 -21.75 26.15
N PRO A 505 10.29 -21.70 25.74
CA PRO A 505 9.59 -20.45 25.49
C PRO A 505 9.69 -19.44 26.65
N LEU A 506 9.79 -19.93 27.89
CA LEU A 506 10.03 -19.08 29.06
C LEU A 506 11.39 -18.36 28.98
N ASP A 507 12.43 -19.01 28.49
CA ASP A 507 13.74 -18.38 28.31
C ASP A 507 13.71 -17.31 27.24
N ASP A 508 12.96 -17.53 26.15
CA ASP A 508 12.84 -16.55 25.08
C ASP A 508 12.06 -15.31 25.54
N ILE A 509 10.95 -15.45 26.27
CA ILE A 509 10.25 -14.27 26.80
C ILE A 509 11.05 -13.54 27.89
N LEU A 510 11.81 -14.25 28.72
CA LEU A 510 12.70 -13.62 29.71
C LEU A 510 13.83 -12.84 29.04
N ARG A 511 14.44 -13.39 27.98
CA ARG A 511 15.44 -12.66 27.17
C ARG A 511 14.81 -11.49 26.43
N ALA A 512 13.60 -11.64 25.90
CA ALA A 512 12.88 -10.55 25.25
C ALA A 512 12.66 -9.38 26.23
N ALA A 513 12.20 -9.70 27.45
CA ALA A 513 12.00 -8.73 28.51
C ALA A 513 13.32 -8.09 28.96
N ASP A 514 14.40 -8.86 29.10
CA ASP A 514 15.71 -8.34 29.48
C ASP A 514 16.24 -7.32 28.46
N ARG A 515 16.23 -7.67 27.17
CA ARG A 515 16.66 -6.78 26.09
C ARG A 515 15.75 -5.55 25.98
N ALA A 516 14.44 -5.72 26.18
CA ALA A 516 13.49 -4.60 26.22
C ALA A 516 13.76 -3.68 27.41
N ASN A 517 14.11 -4.24 28.57
CA ASN A 517 14.42 -3.48 29.78
C ASN A 517 15.72 -2.69 29.66
N ILE A 518 16.75 -3.25 29.02
CA ILE A 518 17.99 -2.50 28.74
C ILE A 518 17.69 -1.33 27.79
N ALA A 519 16.95 -1.56 26.70
CA ALA A 519 16.55 -0.49 25.79
C ALA A 519 15.73 0.61 26.50
N ALA A 520 14.77 0.22 27.35
CA ALA A 520 13.97 1.15 28.14
C ALA A 520 14.82 1.92 29.18
N ASN A 521 15.79 1.26 29.82
CA ASN A 521 16.71 1.89 30.77
C ASN A 521 17.61 2.95 30.12
N MET A 522 17.92 2.76 28.84
CA MET A 522 18.64 3.74 28.03
C MET A 522 17.69 4.79 27.38
N GLY A 523 16.41 4.81 27.75
CA GLY A 523 15.43 5.81 27.29
C GLY A 523 14.79 5.54 25.92
N PHE A 524 14.94 4.32 25.37
CA PHE A 524 14.39 3.98 24.05
C PHE A 524 13.25 2.97 24.14
N VAL A 525 12.04 3.47 23.85
CA VAL A 525 10.79 2.71 23.93
C VAL A 525 10.20 2.58 22.53
N SER A 526 10.63 1.57 21.79
CA SER A 526 10.09 1.24 20.47
C SER A 526 8.86 0.32 20.57
N SER A 527 8.16 0.11 19.46
CA SER A 527 7.07 -0.89 19.40
C SER A 527 7.55 -2.30 19.78
N ALA A 528 8.80 -2.66 19.48
CA ALA A 528 9.37 -3.94 19.88
C ALA A 528 9.51 -4.08 21.40
N VAL A 529 9.97 -3.01 22.06
CA VAL A 529 10.09 -2.94 23.53
C VAL A 529 8.71 -3.06 24.17
N VAL A 530 7.71 -2.35 23.63
CA VAL A 530 6.32 -2.42 24.12
C VAL A 530 5.71 -3.81 23.95
N LEU A 531 5.91 -4.45 22.79
CA LEU A 531 5.39 -5.80 22.53
C LEU A 531 5.99 -6.85 23.46
N ALA A 532 7.32 -6.88 23.56
CA ALA A 532 8.03 -7.79 24.45
C ALA A 532 7.65 -7.56 25.93
N GLY A 533 7.61 -6.29 26.35
CA GLY A 533 7.25 -5.91 27.72
C GLY A 533 5.80 -6.25 28.07
N SER A 534 4.87 -6.03 27.15
CA SER A 534 3.45 -6.34 27.36
C SER A 534 3.21 -7.85 27.45
N ALA A 535 3.86 -8.64 26.59
CA ALA A 535 3.80 -10.10 26.64
C ALA A 535 4.38 -10.65 27.96
N PHE A 536 5.50 -10.10 28.43
CA PHE A 536 6.09 -10.47 29.70
C PHE A 536 5.21 -10.05 30.89
N TYR A 537 4.65 -8.84 30.87
CA TYR A 537 3.69 -8.36 31.87
C TYR A 537 2.49 -9.30 32.00
N CYS A 538 1.89 -9.72 30.87
CA CYS A 538 0.78 -10.66 30.85
C CYS A 538 1.18 -12.01 31.48
N LEU A 539 2.36 -12.53 31.16
CA LEU A 539 2.86 -13.77 31.74
C LEU A 539 3.06 -13.66 33.26
N VAL A 540 3.74 -12.62 33.75
CA VAL A 540 3.99 -12.38 35.19
C VAL A 540 2.67 -12.33 35.97
N LYS A 541 1.67 -11.64 35.41
CA LYS A 541 0.33 -11.54 36.01
C LYS A 541 -0.39 -12.89 36.05
N GLN A 542 -0.31 -13.69 34.99
CA GLN A 542 -0.89 -15.03 34.95
C GLN A 542 -0.23 -16.01 35.91
N LEU A 543 1.08 -15.86 36.12
CA LEU A 543 1.83 -16.64 37.11
C LEU A 543 1.57 -16.18 38.56
N GLY A 544 0.81 -15.10 38.75
CA GLY A 544 0.39 -14.59 40.06
C GLY A 544 1.52 -13.89 40.83
N PHE A 545 2.42 -13.22 40.13
CA PHE A 545 3.43 -12.34 40.72
C PHE A 545 2.96 -10.88 40.63
N ASN A 546 3.35 -10.08 41.61
CA ASN A 546 3.23 -8.63 41.52
C ASN A 546 4.44 -8.08 40.77
N LEU A 547 4.26 -7.00 40.00
CA LEU A 547 5.38 -6.37 39.30
C LEU A 547 6.48 -5.88 40.26
N GLY A 548 6.09 -5.48 41.48
CA GLY A 548 7.03 -5.08 42.53
C GLY A 548 7.96 -6.21 42.98
N ASP A 549 7.61 -7.47 42.70
CA ASP A 549 8.45 -8.64 42.99
C ASP A 549 9.64 -8.76 42.01
N LEU A 550 9.66 -7.94 40.94
CA LEU A 550 10.64 -7.96 39.86
C LEU A 550 11.28 -6.57 39.65
N PRO A 551 12.03 -6.04 40.64
CA PRO A 551 12.58 -4.69 40.59
C PRO A 551 13.61 -4.48 39.47
N CYS A 552 14.26 -5.55 39.00
CA CYS A 552 15.21 -5.50 37.88
C CYS A 552 14.57 -5.03 36.56
N PHE A 553 13.24 -5.17 36.40
CA PHE A 553 12.48 -4.76 35.22
C PHE A 553 11.78 -3.40 35.39
N GLN A 554 12.08 -2.64 36.46
CA GLN A 554 11.46 -1.34 36.73
C GLN A 554 11.54 -0.36 35.53
N PRO A 555 12.66 -0.23 34.79
CA PRO A 555 12.70 0.62 33.59
C PRO A 555 11.66 0.25 32.55
N LEU A 556 11.51 -1.06 32.25
CA LEU A 556 10.51 -1.56 31.33
C LEU A 556 9.08 -1.28 31.82
N TRP A 557 8.82 -1.42 33.11
CA TRP A 557 7.52 -1.13 33.70
C TRP A 557 7.15 0.34 33.60
N GLY A 558 8.08 1.24 33.95
CA GLY A 558 7.88 2.68 33.81
C GLY A 558 7.59 3.08 32.36
N ALA A 559 8.34 2.51 31.40
CA ALA A 559 8.13 2.74 29.97
C ALA A 559 6.75 2.27 29.49
N LEU A 560 6.31 1.08 29.93
CA LEU A 560 4.97 0.57 29.60
C LEU A 560 3.88 1.46 30.22
N GLU A 561 4.00 1.83 31.50
CA GLU A 561 3.01 2.68 32.18
C GLU A 561 2.86 4.04 31.51
N GLU A 562 3.97 4.66 31.12
CA GLU A 562 3.94 5.91 30.36
C GLU A 562 3.29 5.73 28.98
N TYR A 563 3.65 4.67 28.26
CA TYR A 563 3.05 4.35 26.96
C TYR A 563 1.53 4.15 27.07
N MET A 564 1.08 3.46 28.11
CA MET A 564 -0.34 3.19 28.35
C MET A 564 -1.10 4.45 28.74
N ARG A 565 -0.49 5.32 29.56
CA ARG A 565 -1.04 6.64 29.90
C ARG A 565 -1.21 7.50 28.64
N LYS A 566 -0.23 7.48 27.72
CA LYS A 566 -0.32 8.15 26.41
C LYS A 566 -1.47 7.60 25.58
N LEU A 567 -1.61 6.28 25.46
CA LEU A 567 -2.73 5.66 24.75
C LEU A 567 -4.09 6.03 25.34
N GLU A 568 -4.20 6.07 26.67
CA GLU A 568 -5.43 6.47 27.35
C GLU A 568 -5.78 7.94 27.11
N SER A 569 -4.78 8.83 27.09
CA SER A 569 -4.99 10.23 26.71
C SER A 569 -5.46 10.41 25.26
N VAL A 570 -4.96 9.60 24.33
CA VAL A 570 -5.44 9.58 22.94
C VAL A 570 -6.86 9.02 22.87
N ARG A 571 -7.17 7.96 23.64
CA ARG A 571 -8.52 7.39 23.70
C ARG A 571 -9.55 8.38 24.25
N LEU A 572 -9.21 9.12 25.31
CA LEU A 572 -10.10 10.10 25.93
C LEU A 572 -10.29 11.37 25.07
N SER A 573 -9.39 11.63 24.11
CA SER A 573 -9.52 12.77 23.18
C SER A 573 -10.30 12.43 21.90
N VAL A 574 -10.58 11.16 21.63
CA VAL A 574 -11.50 10.75 20.57
C VAL A 574 -12.91 10.67 21.16
N PRO A 575 -13.89 11.47 20.68
CA PRO A 575 -15.27 11.35 21.12
C PRO A 575 -15.76 9.92 20.85
N LEU A 576 -16.03 9.16 21.91
CA LEU A 576 -16.64 7.84 21.77
C LEU A 576 -18.01 8.03 21.10
N PRO A 577 -18.33 7.27 20.04
CA PRO A 577 -19.68 7.25 19.52
C PRO A 577 -20.57 6.70 20.64
N HIS A 578 -21.45 7.55 21.19
CA HIS A 578 -22.46 7.11 22.14
C HIS A 578 -23.33 6.06 21.44
N SER A 579 -23.15 4.79 21.78
CA SER A 579 -24.11 3.75 21.44
C SER A 579 -25.42 4.11 22.12
N ALA A 580 -26.47 4.32 21.33
CA ALA A 580 -27.80 4.58 21.88
C ALA A 580 -28.18 3.43 22.84
N PRO A 581 -28.61 3.72 24.08
CA PRO A 581 -28.99 2.68 25.02
C PRO A 581 -30.11 1.82 24.42
N GLY A 582 -29.92 0.48 24.44
CA GLY A 582 -30.95 -0.49 24.03
C GLY A 582 -30.75 -1.17 22.66
N ILE A 583 -29.67 -0.91 21.93
CA ILE A 583 -29.36 -1.60 20.67
C ILE A 583 -28.40 -2.78 20.93
N CYS A 584 -28.73 -3.95 20.41
CA CYS A 584 -27.86 -5.13 20.48
C CYS A 584 -26.53 -4.85 19.73
N ALA A 585 -25.40 -5.17 20.36
CA ALA A 585 -24.07 -4.98 19.77
C ALA A 585 -23.75 -5.96 18.63
N ALA A 586 -24.54 -7.01 18.42
CA ALA A 586 -24.36 -7.95 17.31
C ALA A 586 -24.86 -7.32 15.99
N ARG A 587 -23.97 -7.24 15.00
CA ARG A 587 -24.17 -6.56 13.69
C ARG A 587 -25.42 -7.03 12.92
N HIS A 588 -25.90 -8.23 13.20
CA HIS A 588 -27.02 -8.87 12.52
C HIS A 588 -28.26 -9.11 13.40
N CYS A 589 -28.24 -8.73 14.69
CA CYS A 589 -29.46 -8.69 15.52
C CYS A 589 -30.26 -7.45 15.11
N GLY A 590 -30.88 -7.51 13.91
CA GLY A 590 -31.64 -6.40 13.31
C GLY A 590 -32.67 -5.83 14.29
N GLU A 591 -32.49 -4.55 14.64
CA GLU A 591 -33.38 -3.63 15.35
C GLU A 591 -34.51 -4.25 16.21
N LYS A 592 -34.17 -5.15 17.13
CA LYS A 592 -35.07 -5.44 18.25
C LYS A 592 -34.79 -4.44 19.37
N THR A 593 -35.47 -3.30 19.32
CA THR A 593 -35.66 -2.48 20.53
C THR A 593 -36.47 -3.31 21.53
N LEU A 594 -36.02 -3.35 22.78
CA LEU A 594 -36.75 -4.00 23.86
C LEU A 594 -38.14 -3.35 23.99
N ASP A 595 -39.19 -4.13 23.76
CA ASP A 595 -40.48 -3.87 24.41
C ASP A 595 -40.35 -4.26 25.89
N ASP A 596 -41.00 -3.48 26.76
CA ASP A 596 -40.84 -3.39 28.23
C ASP A 596 -41.10 -4.68 29.05
N SER A 597 -41.15 -5.86 28.41
CA SER A 597 -41.43 -7.15 29.05
C SER A 597 -40.16 -7.93 29.39
N GLY A 598 -39.50 -7.53 30.48
CA GLY A 598 -38.79 -8.39 31.44
C GLY A 598 -38.02 -9.63 30.94
N THR A 599 -37.01 -9.48 30.09
CA THR A 599 -36.04 -10.55 29.80
C THR A 599 -34.72 -10.36 30.57
N ARG A 600 -34.21 -11.46 31.14
CA ARG A 600 -33.03 -11.50 32.03
C ARG A 600 -31.76 -10.99 31.34
N ARG A 601 -31.06 -10.05 32.00
CA ARG A 601 -29.65 -9.75 31.72
C ARG A 601 -28.81 -11.02 31.96
N VAL A 602 -28.07 -11.46 30.96
CA VAL A 602 -26.97 -12.41 31.15
C VAL A 602 -25.79 -11.57 31.63
N ASN A 603 -25.59 -11.50 32.95
CA ASN A 603 -24.49 -10.75 33.53
C ASN A 603 -23.17 -11.48 33.27
N CYS A 604 -22.21 -10.79 32.63
CA CYS A 604 -20.79 -11.14 32.75
C CYS A 604 -20.36 -11.03 34.22
N LEU A 605 -19.36 -11.80 34.64
CA LEU A 605 -18.82 -11.85 36.01
C LEU A 605 -18.19 -10.53 36.54
N ARG A 606 -18.40 -9.39 35.88
CA ARG A 606 -18.04 -8.05 36.35
C ARG A 606 -19.09 -7.03 35.91
N ASP A 607 -19.65 -6.32 36.89
CA ASP A 607 -20.56 -5.19 36.73
C ASP A 607 -19.77 -3.93 36.28
N ASP A 608 -19.44 -3.84 34.99
CA ASP A 608 -18.95 -2.58 34.39
C ASP A 608 -20.06 -1.98 33.50
N ALA A 609 -20.38 -0.70 33.74
CA ALA A 609 -21.47 0.05 33.12
C ALA A 609 -21.32 0.27 31.59
N ASP A 610 -20.18 -0.12 31.01
CA ASP A 610 -19.81 0.10 29.60
C ASP A 610 -19.82 -1.19 28.75
N SER A 611 -20.37 -2.29 29.25
CA SER A 611 -20.50 -3.52 28.45
C SER A 611 -21.61 -3.38 27.39
N GLY A 612 -21.28 -3.71 26.14
CA GLY A 612 -22.25 -3.73 25.04
C GLY A 612 -23.43 -4.68 25.35
N PHE A 613 -24.65 -4.22 25.12
CA PHE A 613 -25.86 -5.02 25.34
C PHE A 613 -25.98 -6.11 24.25
N TYR A 614 -26.24 -7.36 24.63
CA TYR A 614 -26.53 -8.44 23.70
C TYR A 614 -27.94 -8.99 23.93
N CYS A 615 -28.70 -9.14 22.84
CA CYS A 615 -30.10 -9.57 22.87
C CYS A 615 -30.26 -11.07 23.20
N SER A 616 -29.20 -11.87 23.03
CA SER A 616 -29.15 -13.30 23.35
C SER A 616 -27.71 -13.80 23.55
N VAL A 617 -27.54 -15.04 24.04
CA VAL A 617 -26.22 -15.69 24.18
C VAL A 617 -25.57 -15.92 22.81
N GLU A 618 -26.36 -16.28 21.79
CA GLU A 618 -25.85 -16.45 20.42
C GLU A 618 -25.31 -15.13 19.85
N CYS A 619 -25.95 -14.00 20.14
CA CYS A 619 -25.46 -12.69 19.73
C CYS A 619 -24.18 -12.28 20.49
N GLN A 620 -24.04 -12.72 21.74
CA GLN A 620 -22.82 -12.54 22.52
C GLN A 620 -21.66 -13.38 21.94
N ASP A 621 -21.92 -14.65 21.63
CA ASP A 621 -20.92 -15.55 21.03
C ASP A 621 -20.53 -15.09 19.63
N GLU A 622 -21.48 -14.60 18.83
CA GLU A 622 -21.22 -14.00 17.52
C GLU A 622 -20.40 -12.72 17.65
N GLY A 623 -20.73 -11.83 18.59
CA GLY A 623 -19.93 -10.64 18.88
C GLY A 623 -18.50 -11.00 19.32
N TRP A 624 -18.34 -12.09 20.06
CA TRP A 624 -17.03 -12.61 20.48
C TRP A 624 -16.24 -13.21 19.30
N LEU A 625 -16.89 -13.97 18.41
CA LEU A 625 -16.31 -14.49 17.18
C LEU A 625 -15.86 -13.37 16.24
N GLN A 626 -16.68 -12.32 16.07
CA GLN A 626 -16.33 -11.13 15.28
C GLN A 626 -15.14 -10.37 15.90
N HIS A 627 -15.08 -10.29 17.24
CA HIS A 627 -13.92 -9.71 17.95
C HIS A 627 -12.64 -10.52 17.68
N GLN A 628 -12.71 -11.85 17.70
CA GLN A 628 -11.56 -12.72 17.39
C GLN A 628 -11.13 -12.64 15.92
N GLN A 629 -12.06 -12.38 15.00
CA GLN A 629 -11.81 -12.23 13.58
C GLN A 629 -11.38 -10.80 13.19
N GLY A 630 -11.38 -9.85 14.14
CA GLY A 630 -10.97 -8.46 13.91
C GLY A 630 -12.00 -7.60 13.17
N GLU A 631 -13.26 -8.04 13.09
CA GLU A 631 -14.30 -7.41 12.27
C GLU A 631 -15.12 -6.33 12.99
N THR A 632 -15.06 -6.26 14.33
CA THR A 632 -15.71 -5.22 15.14
C THR A 632 -14.68 -4.31 15.80
N VAL A 633 -14.75 -3.01 15.52
CA VAL A 633 -14.02 -1.99 16.28
C VAL A 633 -14.75 -1.77 17.60
N THR A 634 -14.51 -2.66 18.57
CA THR A 634 -14.50 -2.20 19.96
C THR A 634 -13.04 -1.84 20.27
N ILE A 635 -12.80 -0.59 20.68
CA ILE A 635 -11.51 -0.21 21.24
C ILE A 635 -11.28 -1.18 22.40
N PRO A 636 -10.24 -2.05 22.36
CA PRO A 636 -10.08 -3.10 23.35
C PRO A 636 -10.10 -2.48 24.74
N HIS A 637 -11.04 -2.92 25.58
CA HIS A 637 -11.34 -2.21 26.82
C HIS A 637 -10.17 -2.16 27.80
N ARG A 638 -9.13 -2.98 27.63
CA ARG A 638 -7.76 -2.71 28.09
C ARG A 638 -6.76 -3.40 27.15
N PRO A 639 -5.59 -2.81 26.85
CA PRO A 639 -4.54 -3.44 26.03
C PRO A 639 -3.94 -4.73 26.65
N TYR A 640 -4.28 -5.07 27.91
CA TYR A 640 -3.69 -6.20 28.63
C TYR A 640 -4.30 -7.58 28.38
N CYS A 641 -5.41 -7.69 27.62
CA CYS A 641 -6.22 -8.92 27.66
C CYS A 641 -6.05 -9.90 26.49
N GLN A 642 -5.22 -9.63 25.47
CA GLN A 642 -5.25 -10.46 24.25
C GLN A 642 -3.90 -10.89 23.66
N VAL A 643 -2.79 -10.82 24.42
CA VAL A 643 -1.67 -11.71 24.08
C VAL A 643 -2.02 -13.08 24.65
N ALA A 644 -2.73 -13.88 23.83
CA ALA A 644 -2.92 -15.29 24.14
C ALA A 644 -1.52 -15.91 24.31
N LEU A 645 -1.26 -16.53 25.47
CA LEU A 645 -0.03 -17.29 25.62
C LEU A 645 0.02 -18.33 24.49
N PRO A 646 1.22 -18.63 23.96
CA PRO A 646 1.38 -19.71 23.01
C PRO A 646 0.66 -20.97 23.54
N THR A 647 -0.04 -21.69 22.66
CA THR A 647 -0.75 -22.94 22.97
C THR A 647 0.15 -23.99 23.64
N SER A 648 1.47 -23.80 23.55
CA SER A 648 2.49 -24.56 24.23
C SER A 648 2.53 -24.39 25.76
N PHE A 649 1.81 -23.44 26.38
CA PHE A 649 1.70 -23.31 27.84
C PHE A 649 0.47 -24.06 28.36
N ASN A 650 0.65 -25.34 28.68
CA ASN A 650 -0.34 -26.08 29.46
C ASN A 650 -0.21 -25.77 30.98
N ARG A 651 -1.18 -26.20 31.78
CA ARG A 651 -1.22 -25.95 33.24
C ARG A 651 0.06 -26.43 33.96
N GLN A 652 0.66 -27.53 33.49
CA GLN A 652 1.92 -28.04 34.04
C GLN A 652 3.06 -27.05 33.77
N ARG A 653 3.24 -26.62 32.52
CA ARG A 653 4.28 -25.65 32.15
C ARG A 653 4.12 -24.29 32.82
N LEU A 654 2.90 -23.85 33.11
CA LEU A 654 2.66 -22.65 33.93
C LEU A 654 3.13 -22.84 35.37
N THR A 655 2.96 -24.04 35.94
CA THR A 655 3.44 -24.37 37.29
C THR A 655 4.97 -24.43 37.31
N ASP A 656 5.57 -25.07 36.31
CA ASP A 656 7.02 -25.14 36.15
C ASP A 656 7.63 -23.75 35.93
N ALA A 657 7.01 -22.92 35.08
CA ALA A 657 7.43 -21.55 34.84
C ALA A 657 7.31 -20.69 36.10
N ARG A 658 6.24 -20.86 36.89
CA ARG A 658 6.06 -20.19 38.17
C ARG A 658 7.18 -20.55 39.14
N GLN A 659 7.48 -21.84 39.28
CA GLN A 659 8.54 -22.30 40.18
C GLN A 659 9.91 -21.81 39.71
N ARG A 660 10.21 -21.92 38.42
CA ARG A 660 11.45 -21.44 37.82
C ARG A 660 11.65 -19.94 38.04
N LEU A 661 10.59 -19.14 37.87
CA LEU A 661 10.66 -17.69 38.12
C LEU A 661 10.92 -17.39 39.61
N ARG A 662 10.29 -18.12 40.55
CA ARG A 662 10.60 -17.99 41.99
C ARG A 662 12.05 -18.32 42.28
N ASP A 663 12.56 -19.38 41.68
CA ASP A 663 13.94 -19.82 41.90
C ASP A 663 14.93 -18.78 41.36
N MET A 664 14.66 -18.19 40.19
CA MET A 664 15.47 -17.10 39.63
C MET A 664 15.45 -15.85 40.52
N ILE A 665 14.28 -15.49 41.06
CA ILE A 665 14.14 -14.38 42.02
C ILE A 665 14.96 -14.68 43.28
N ALA A 666 14.81 -15.87 43.86
CA ALA A 666 15.50 -16.28 45.07
C ALA A 666 17.03 -16.31 44.91
N ARG A 667 17.53 -16.69 43.74
CA ARG A 667 18.96 -16.71 43.42
C ARG A 667 19.53 -15.35 42.97
N GLY A 668 18.68 -14.33 42.78
CA GLY A 668 19.12 -13.04 42.25
C GLY A 668 19.68 -13.10 40.83
N GLU A 669 19.29 -14.11 40.04
CA GLU A 669 19.87 -14.40 38.71
C GLU A 669 19.62 -13.29 37.69
N PHE A 670 18.64 -12.42 37.93
CA PHE A 670 18.41 -11.25 37.09
C PHE A 670 19.55 -10.24 37.10
N GLY A 671 20.41 -10.26 38.13
CA GLY A 671 21.64 -9.46 38.16
C GLY A 671 22.77 -10.02 37.30
N GLN A 672 22.75 -11.32 36.97
CA GLN A 672 23.79 -12.02 36.20
C GLN A 672 23.49 -12.11 34.70
N LEU A 673 22.27 -11.78 34.27
CA LEU A 673 21.89 -11.67 32.86
C LEU A 673 22.36 -10.36 32.20
N ARG A 674 22.88 -9.41 32.99
CA ARG A 674 23.39 -8.10 32.56
C ARG A 674 24.81 -8.15 32.02
#